data_AF-G3JJ92-F1
#
_entry.id   AF-G3JJ92-F1
#
_cell.length_a   1.000
_cell.length_b   1.000
_cell.length_c   1.000
_cell.angle_alpha   90.00
_cell.angle_beta   90.00
_cell.angle_gamma   90.00
#
_symmetry.space_group_name_H-M   'P 1'
#
loop_
_entity.id
_entity.type
_entity.pdbx_description
1 polymer ?
#
loop_
_entity_poly.entity_id
_entity_poly.type
_entity_poly.pdbx_seq_one_letter_code
_entity_poly.pdbx_strand_id
1 'polypeptide(L)'
;MSGRPLLFKLRGPKETICRACLSNLSKGPPQAWTAAYSSAANRRRAPRAQGRRPSPLREARRQAAPREIDDAAIEEYMAAARNATTINSNVSVPDGGIRFFEQSGQTRQQLPDETAFQKSIDAFDTNELKGALEDMKNTIKGADEKKAFSEVMGQLEKVLGQIEGGKDLERFTEQMKAYSKSIDREIEEATSDIPQDARKTMDFDLPELSEDLPLPIQGMKSSSPQVVEGPWTLNQRRKIVRLNDAISRVHKSMQVVPGPAKKEIVAIYKAYHAARLALAHSWRHVPLEVWDFLWRVFSFDESINMHRLAHISMLARDMSEAKVPFSPPQQLLAIEAMFMEGWEDKAVDSWKRCIGTLGQERAETYKDFWELGVRMHCRAGNLEQARRAASKLVEKRMDARILLPLIRSLSEQNTEESRQQAWDTYRQMRDLLGKSMKLADYDAVVACFLTTGQTEHALYAFVDMMSDGEIDLSVQKYMPSVVANKFFVGKWLKRLIGAGDVDGAHNVVEFMRAKGVEASPIQVNGLIGAWQRSGGARDLETSERVAWEMIQNRIQFVQARKVSSNKDLKKMSSRAVHAPLPRATLETFCILAENYRLRARHDQLAALWDAFREADISPDAFMMNQLLESHIQVGQHTQALDLYEFLVTERGVKPDPYTFSALWKTLAVNRLHILSPDMTAEAVAGTRQLFAQTVARRAVFSSGGMDGQLARKILHSFRRSKDAAGFLVALTALRDVFRFVPTEMLVLELVLGTTKLAWDAPAQRRKLLHAKRDMERDLMAWCAGDLEQLEGDKRGAALCAYLQRTALAQLGGEEAAREALAAAAKDMGVDELLGQETPAAI
;
A
#
# COMPACT_ATOMS: atom_id res chain seq x y z
N MET A 1 25.35 -18.72 11.74
CA MET A 1 24.64 -17.47 11.42
C MET A 1 23.67 -17.74 10.30
N SER A 2 22.39 -17.87 10.63
CA SER A 2 21.28 -18.16 9.72
C SER A 2 20.88 -16.89 8.96
N GLY A 3 20.80 -16.98 7.63
CA GLY A 3 20.00 -16.09 6.80
C GLY A 3 20.48 -14.64 6.69
N ARG A 4 21.69 -14.40 6.17
CA ARG A 4 21.96 -13.11 5.52
C ARG A 4 21.17 -13.06 4.20
N PRO A 5 20.34 -12.03 3.95
CA PRO A 5 19.94 -11.73 2.59
C PRO A 5 21.19 -11.25 1.85
N LEU A 6 21.78 -12.16 1.07
CA LEU A 6 22.90 -11.93 0.18
C LEU A 6 22.45 -10.99 -0.95
N LEU A 7 23.07 -9.81 -1.10
CA LEU A 7 23.36 -8.98 -2.30
C LEU A 7 22.38 -8.95 -3.52
N PHE A 8 21.18 -9.52 -3.42
CA PHE A 8 20.22 -9.69 -4.50
C PHE A 8 19.01 -8.77 -4.37
N LYS A 9 18.96 -7.89 -3.36
CA LYS A 9 17.80 -7.01 -3.12
C LYS A 9 18.11 -5.55 -2.79
N LEU A 10 19.37 -5.11 -2.84
CA LEU A 10 19.68 -3.68 -2.75
C LEU A 10 19.95 -3.09 -4.13
N ARG A 11 18.90 -2.45 -4.67
CA ARG A 11 18.97 -1.57 -5.85
C ARG A 11 20.05 -0.51 -5.58
N GLY A 12 21.08 -0.49 -6.43
CA GLY A 12 22.04 0.62 -6.41
C GLY A 12 21.39 1.90 -6.95
N PRO A 13 21.88 3.10 -6.59
CA PRO A 13 21.33 4.38 -7.05
C PRO A 13 21.38 4.61 -8.58
N LYS A 14 21.96 3.68 -9.35
CA LYS A 14 22.16 3.78 -10.81
C LYS A 14 21.19 2.92 -11.65
N GLU A 15 20.30 2.13 -11.03
CA GLU A 15 19.32 1.32 -11.78
C GLU A 15 18.07 2.09 -12.24
N THR A 16 17.82 3.29 -11.69
CA THR A 16 16.68 4.14 -12.10
C THR A 16 16.98 5.04 -13.31
N ILE A 17 18.16 4.92 -13.90
CA ILE A 17 18.66 5.83 -14.94
C ILE A 17 18.80 5.05 -16.26
N CYS A 18 18.12 5.52 -17.31
CA CYS A 18 18.20 4.90 -18.62
C CYS A 18 19.62 4.93 -19.21
N ARG A 19 19.92 3.99 -20.11
CA ARG A 19 21.25 3.76 -20.69
C ARG A 19 21.87 5.00 -21.37
N ALA A 20 21.02 5.90 -21.91
CA ALA A 20 21.45 7.16 -22.53
C ALA A 20 21.85 8.26 -21.51
N CYS A 21 21.30 8.22 -20.30
CA CYS A 21 21.68 9.13 -19.22
C CYS A 21 22.95 8.66 -18.49
N LEU A 22 23.21 7.34 -18.47
CA LEU A 22 24.44 6.74 -17.94
C LEU A 22 25.68 7.08 -18.78
N SER A 23 25.56 7.18 -20.10
CA SER A 23 26.67 7.56 -20.99
C SER A 23 27.12 9.02 -20.81
N ASN A 24 26.23 9.90 -20.35
CA ASN A 24 26.55 11.32 -20.12
C ASN A 24 27.16 11.60 -18.74
N LEU A 25 27.27 10.59 -17.86
CA LEU A 25 27.76 10.72 -16.47
C LEU A 25 29.24 10.34 -16.27
N SER A 26 30.03 10.29 -17.34
CA SER A 26 31.46 9.96 -17.25
C SER A 26 32.26 10.97 -16.41
N LYS A 27 32.65 10.50 -15.21
CA LYS A 27 33.79 10.90 -14.36
C LYS A 27 33.88 12.38 -13.94
N GLY A 28 33.01 12.78 -13.03
CA GLY A 28 33.33 13.80 -12.03
C GLY A 28 33.87 13.16 -10.74
N PRO A 29 34.71 13.85 -9.94
CA PRO A 29 35.13 13.35 -8.63
C PRO A 29 33.90 13.14 -7.72
N PRO A 30 33.96 12.23 -6.73
CA PRO A 30 32.80 11.90 -5.90
C PRO A 30 32.32 13.14 -5.15
N GLN A 31 31.15 13.63 -5.53
CA GLN A 31 30.47 14.72 -4.84
C GLN A 31 29.83 14.14 -3.57
N ALA A 32 30.22 14.65 -2.41
CA ALA A 32 29.62 14.27 -1.15
C ALA A 32 28.14 14.69 -1.15
N TRP A 33 27.23 13.72 -1.13
CA TRP A 33 25.81 13.98 -0.89
C TRP A 33 25.63 14.37 0.58
N THR A 34 25.79 15.65 0.89
CA THR A 34 25.19 16.23 2.08
C THR A 34 23.69 16.26 1.86
N ALA A 35 22.96 15.40 2.59
CA ALA A 35 21.52 15.55 2.74
C ALA A 35 21.21 16.98 3.19
N ALA A 36 20.35 17.68 2.44
CA ALA A 36 19.93 19.03 2.74
C ALA A 36 19.05 19.04 4.00
N TYR A 37 19.67 19.25 5.16
CA TYR A 37 19.00 19.74 6.36
C TYR A 37 19.56 21.13 6.65
N SER A 38 18.98 22.15 6.01
CA SER A 38 19.30 23.54 6.33
C SER A 38 18.53 23.98 7.57
N SER A 39 19.25 24.11 8.69
CA SER A 39 18.87 24.95 9.82
C SER A 39 19.30 26.39 9.55
N ALA A 40 18.35 27.32 9.40
CA ALA A 40 18.66 28.75 9.43
C ALA A 40 17.49 29.54 10.03
N ALA A 41 17.64 29.90 11.30
CA ALA A 41 16.89 30.97 11.95
C ALA A 41 17.85 32.10 12.33
N ASN A 42 17.35 33.34 12.22
CA ASN A 42 17.83 34.62 12.75
C ASN A 42 18.97 35.37 12.04
N ARG A 43 18.56 36.40 11.27
CA ARG A 43 19.21 37.73 11.29
C ARG A 43 18.16 38.79 11.67
N ARG A 44 18.62 39.79 12.44
CA ARG A 44 17.86 40.74 13.27
C ARG A 44 17.26 41.95 12.50
N ARG A 45 16.20 42.53 13.11
CA ARG A 45 15.50 43.85 12.99
C ARG A 45 16.42 45.08 12.77
N ALA A 46 16.05 46.31 12.31
CA ALA A 46 14.84 47.13 11.94
C ALA A 46 15.36 48.48 11.28
N PRO A 47 14.64 49.62 11.01
CA PRO A 47 13.25 50.05 11.36
C PRO A 47 12.41 50.91 10.34
N ARG A 48 11.10 50.99 10.67
CA ARG A 48 10.04 52.04 10.51
C ARG A 48 9.97 53.05 9.32
N ALA A 49 8.78 53.13 8.70
CA ALA A 49 8.07 54.38 8.36
C ALA A 49 6.53 54.16 8.25
N GLN A 50 5.74 55.21 8.47
CA GLN A 50 4.33 55.23 8.90
C GLN A 50 3.28 55.43 7.78
N GLY A 51 2.07 54.87 7.99
CA GLY A 51 0.79 55.61 8.08
C GLY A 51 -0.05 55.95 6.82
N ARG A 52 -1.25 55.33 6.68
CA ARG A 52 -2.59 55.99 6.65
C ARG A 52 -3.76 54.98 6.53
N ARG A 53 -4.87 55.28 7.23
CA ARG A 53 -6.20 54.59 7.28
C ARG A 53 -7.17 55.17 6.19
N PRO A 54 -8.52 54.90 6.17
CA PRO A 54 -9.27 53.64 5.98
C PRO A 54 -10.47 53.70 4.97
N SER A 55 -10.94 52.52 4.48
CA SER A 55 -12.33 52.12 4.07
C SER A 55 -13.05 52.86 2.91
N PRO A 56 -14.21 52.38 2.35
CA PRO A 56 -14.96 51.11 2.49
C PRO A 56 -15.27 50.43 1.12
N LEU A 57 -15.86 49.22 1.09
CA LEU A 57 -16.98 48.82 0.21
C LEU A 57 -17.19 47.29 0.23
N ARG A 58 -18.11 46.90 1.12
CA ARG A 58 -19.08 45.84 0.85
C ARG A 58 -19.80 46.21 -0.46
N GLU A 59 -19.64 45.36 -1.48
CA GLU A 59 -20.54 45.11 -2.63
C GLU A 59 -19.75 44.85 -3.93
N ALA A 60 -19.08 43.70 -3.98
CA ALA A 60 -18.75 43.04 -5.25
C ALA A 60 -18.66 41.53 -5.02
N ARG A 61 -19.73 40.96 -4.48
CA ARG A 61 -19.95 39.52 -4.44
C ARG A 61 -20.59 39.13 -5.77
N ARG A 62 -19.77 38.87 -6.80
CA ARG A 62 -20.13 38.17 -8.05
C ARG A 62 -18.85 37.96 -8.86
N GLN A 63 -18.46 36.70 -9.04
CA GLN A 63 -17.34 36.14 -9.84
C GLN A 63 -16.25 35.48 -8.98
N ALA A 64 -16.42 34.18 -8.73
CA ALA A 64 -15.32 33.28 -8.40
C ALA A 64 -15.57 31.94 -9.13
N ALA A 65 -14.80 31.72 -10.19
CA ALA A 65 -14.60 30.45 -10.88
C ALA A 65 -13.54 29.61 -10.12
N PRO A 66 -13.33 28.34 -10.49
CA PRO A 66 -13.01 27.24 -9.56
C PRO A 66 -11.51 27.14 -9.22
N ARG A 67 -11.20 26.63 -8.03
CA ARG A 67 -9.83 26.21 -7.66
C ARG A 67 -9.67 24.71 -7.89
N GLU A 68 -8.62 24.39 -8.64
CA GLU A 68 -8.07 23.07 -8.94
C GLU A 68 -7.68 22.33 -7.65
N ILE A 69 -7.85 21.00 -7.67
CA ILE A 69 -7.48 20.10 -6.56
C ILE A 69 -6.18 19.39 -6.98
N ASP A 70 -5.18 19.45 -6.10
CA ASP A 70 -3.84 18.86 -6.26
C ASP A 70 -3.89 17.32 -6.39
N ASP A 71 -3.32 16.79 -7.47
CA ASP A 71 -3.18 15.36 -7.78
C ASP A 71 -2.36 14.57 -6.74
N ALA A 72 -1.57 15.25 -5.90
CA ALA A 72 -0.74 14.63 -4.88
C ALA A 72 -1.54 14.01 -3.72
N ALA A 73 -2.74 14.53 -3.43
CA ALA A 73 -3.60 14.00 -2.35
C ALA A 73 -4.32 12.70 -2.75
N ILE A 74 -4.46 12.43 -4.06
CA ILE A 74 -5.15 11.26 -4.60
C ILE A 74 -4.22 10.04 -4.64
N GLU A 75 -2.92 10.23 -4.88
CA GLU A 75 -1.94 9.14 -4.84
C GLU A 75 -1.69 8.59 -3.42
N GLU A 76 -1.71 9.45 -2.40
CA GLU A 76 -1.56 9.04 -1.00
C GLU A 76 -2.74 8.18 -0.52
N TYR A 77 -3.95 8.50 -1.01
CA TYR A 77 -5.17 7.74 -0.73
C TYR A 77 -5.18 6.37 -1.42
N MET A 78 -4.64 6.28 -2.64
CA MET A 78 -4.56 5.02 -3.41
C MET A 78 -3.45 4.08 -2.90
N ALA A 79 -2.39 4.62 -2.28
CA ALA A 79 -1.33 3.82 -1.65
C ALA A 79 -1.80 3.18 -0.33
N ALA A 80 -2.64 3.88 0.45
CA ALA A 80 -3.21 3.36 1.68
C ALA A 80 -4.17 2.17 1.44
N ALA A 81 -4.91 2.18 0.33
CA ALA A 81 -5.85 1.11 -0.03
C ALA A 81 -5.17 -0.20 -0.47
N ARG A 82 -3.93 -0.16 -0.96
CA ARG A 82 -3.19 -1.35 -1.42
C ARG A 82 -2.60 -2.20 -0.30
N ASN A 83 -2.34 -1.61 0.87
CA ASN A 83 -1.74 -2.31 2.02
C ASN A 83 -2.76 -3.10 2.87
N ALA A 84 -4.06 -2.94 2.59
CA ALA A 84 -5.13 -3.60 3.36
C ALA A 84 -5.50 -5.00 2.85
N THR A 85 -4.93 -5.47 1.73
CA THR A 85 -5.39 -6.70 1.04
C THR A 85 -4.43 -7.90 1.11
N THR A 86 -3.41 -7.90 1.96
CA THR A 86 -2.52 -9.07 2.11
C THR A 86 -2.24 -9.43 3.56
N ILE A 87 -3.10 -10.24 4.20
CA ILE A 87 -2.69 -11.20 5.25
C ILE A 87 -3.46 -12.52 5.08
N ASN A 88 -2.67 -13.59 5.20
CA ASN A 88 -2.92 -15.00 4.96
C ASN A 88 -4.04 -15.64 5.80
N SER A 89 -4.66 -16.64 5.16
CA SER A 89 -5.42 -17.75 5.72
C SER A 89 -4.62 -18.59 6.72
N ASN A 90 -5.09 -18.71 7.97
CA ASN A 90 -5.19 -19.96 8.74
C ASN A 90 -5.73 -19.68 10.16
N VAL A 91 -6.47 -20.68 10.68
CA VAL A 91 -7.09 -20.85 12.01
C VAL A 91 -8.62 -20.61 12.05
N SER A 92 -9.29 -21.66 12.52
CA SER A 92 -10.71 -21.92 12.65
C SER A 92 -11.30 -21.48 14.01
N VAL A 93 -12.63 -21.28 14.03
CA VAL A 93 -13.62 -21.05 15.12
C VAL A 93 -13.81 -19.60 15.65
N PRO A 94 -14.98 -19.24 16.24
CA PRO A 94 -15.85 -18.15 15.74
C PRO A 94 -15.92 -16.95 16.71
N ASP A 95 -16.01 -15.71 16.23
CA ASP A 95 -16.19 -14.59 17.17
C ASP A 95 -17.09 -13.48 16.63
N GLY A 96 -18.21 -13.30 17.33
CA GLY A 96 -19.20 -12.26 17.15
C GLY A 96 -19.42 -11.44 18.43
N GLY A 97 -18.45 -11.38 19.34
CA GLY A 97 -18.48 -10.48 20.51
C GLY A 97 -17.72 -9.17 20.28
N ILE A 98 -18.33 -8.03 20.64
CA ILE A 98 -17.63 -6.72 20.65
C ILE A 98 -16.60 -6.74 21.78
N ARG A 99 -15.32 -6.59 21.43
CA ARG A 99 -14.20 -6.57 22.37
C ARG A 99 -13.85 -5.14 22.77
N PHE A 100 -13.87 -4.83 24.06
CA PHE A 100 -13.54 -3.51 24.59
C PHE A 100 -12.03 -3.41 24.85
N PHE A 101 -11.43 -2.24 24.66
CA PHE A 101 -10.00 -2.04 24.87
C PHE A 101 -9.72 -0.68 25.50
N GLU A 102 -8.76 -0.64 26.41
CA GLU A 102 -8.21 0.57 27.02
C GLU A 102 -6.77 0.79 26.52
N GLN A 103 -6.43 2.03 26.20
CA GLN A 103 -5.13 2.39 25.64
C GLN A 103 -4.46 3.49 26.45
N SER A 104 -3.57 3.10 27.35
CA SER A 104 -2.64 4.00 28.04
C SER A 104 -1.31 4.03 27.28
N GLY A 105 -1.06 5.10 26.53
CA GLY A 105 0.15 5.25 25.73
C GLY A 105 0.25 4.25 24.55
N GLN A 106 1.32 3.45 24.51
CA GLN A 106 1.58 2.49 23.41
C GLN A 106 1.09 1.06 23.67
N THR A 107 0.54 0.76 24.85
CA THR A 107 0.03 -0.56 25.20
C THR A 107 -1.50 -0.58 25.16
N ARG A 108 -2.07 -1.58 24.48
CA ARG A 108 -3.51 -1.81 24.35
C ARG A 108 -3.88 -3.03 25.18
N GLN A 109 -4.67 -2.85 26.24
CA GLN A 109 -5.23 -3.95 27.03
C GLN A 109 -6.69 -4.17 26.65
N GLN A 110 -7.09 -5.43 26.55
CA GLN A 110 -8.47 -5.81 26.27
C GLN A 110 -9.25 -5.86 27.58
N LEU A 111 -10.34 -5.11 27.67
CA LEU A 111 -11.29 -5.15 28.76
C LEU A 111 -12.31 -6.26 28.52
N PRO A 112 -12.78 -6.93 29.59
CA PRO A 112 -13.65 -8.09 29.46
C PRO A 112 -15.05 -7.71 28.92
N ASP A 113 -15.69 -6.65 29.44
CA ASP A 113 -17.12 -6.37 29.20
C ASP A 113 -17.42 -4.86 29.03
N GLU A 114 -18.59 -4.53 28.47
CA GLU A 114 -19.06 -3.15 28.22
C GLU A 114 -19.16 -2.29 29.50
N THR A 115 -19.52 -2.93 30.62
CA THR A 115 -19.62 -2.27 31.93
C THR A 115 -18.26 -1.88 32.50
N ALA A 116 -17.19 -2.62 32.17
CA ALA A 116 -15.82 -2.28 32.56
C ALA A 116 -15.27 -1.10 31.73
N PHE A 117 -15.66 -1.03 30.45
CA PHE A 117 -15.34 0.09 29.57
C PHE A 117 -16.00 1.40 30.02
N GLN A 118 -17.28 1.36 30.40
CA GLN A 118 -17.98 2.55 30.89
C GLN A 118 -17.39 3.07 32.21
N LYS A 119 -16.97 2.17 33.12
CA LYS A 119 -16.27 2.54 34.37
C LYS A 119 -14.89 3.15 34.15
N SER A 120 -14.15 2.75 33.11
CA SER A 120 -12.87 3.34 32.73
C SER A 120 -13.04 4.77 32.19
N ILE A 121 -14.10 5.03 31.43
CA ILE A 121 -14.44 6.37 30.92
C ILE A 121 -14.85 7.34 32.06
N ASP A 122 -15.55 6.83 33.07
CA ASP A 122 -16.04 7.64 34.19
C ASP A 122 -14.99 7.82 35.31
N ALA A 123 -13.90 7.04 35.32
CA ALA A 123 -12.83 7.15 36.31
C ALA A 123 -11.87 8.31 35.99
N PHE A 124 -11.92 9.37 36.80
CA PHE A 124 -10.94 10.45 36.77
C PHE A 124 -9.65 9.99 37.47
N ASP A 125 -8.53 9.92 36.74
CA ASP A 125 -7.26 9.45 37.31
C ASP A 125 -6.63 10.50 38.23
N THR A 126 -6.89 10.36 39.53
CA THR A 126 -6.39 11.27 40.57
C THR A 126 -4.90 11.10 40.84
N ASN A 127 -4.26 10.04 40.32
CA ASN A 127 -2.86 9.73 40.59
C ASN A 127 -1.88 10.67 39.88
N GLU A 128 -2.18 11.13 38.65
CA GLU A 128 -1.34 12.12 37.96
C GLU A 128 -1.35 13.48 38.68
N LEU A 129 -2.53 13.93 39.15
CA LEU A 129 -2.66 15.16 39.93
C LEU A 129 -1.95 15.05 41.28
N LYS A 130 -2.03 13.88 41.93
CA LYS A 130 -1.37 13.59 43.20
C LYS A 130 0.15 13.57 43.06
N GLY A 131 0.67 12.99 41.97
CA GLY A 131 2.09 13.02 41.62
C GLY A 131 2.60 14.44 41.37
N ALA A 132 1.85 15.26 40.62
CA ALA A 132 2.21 16.66 40.37
C ALA A 132 2.23 17.52 41.66
N LEU A 133 1.33 17.25 42.60
CA LEU A 133 1.27 17.93 43.91
C LEU A 133 2.39 17.47 44.86
N GLU A 134 2.79 16.20 44.82
CA GLU A 134 3.95 15.70 45.55
C GLU A 134 5.27 16.27 45.01
N ASP A 135 5.38 16.43 43.69
CA ASP A 135 6.53 17.07 43.06
C ASP A 135 6.65 18.55 43.44
N MET A 136 5.53 19.27 43.55
CA MET A 136 5.49 20.63 44.11
C MET A 136 5.88 20.68 45.60
N LYS A 137 5.43 19.71 46.42
CA LYS A 137 5.85 19.59 47.83
C LYS A 137 7.36 19.42 47.96
N ASN A 138 7.96 18.64 47.06
CA ASN A 138 9.39 18.34 47.08
C ASN A 138 10.25 19.51 46.59
N THR A 139 9.67 20.48 45.88
CA THR A 139 10.38 21.68 45.39
C THR A 139 10.43 22.84 46.38
N ILE A 140 9.53 22.88 47.36
CA ILE A 140 9.58 23.86 48.46
C ILE A 140 10.82 23.57 49.33
N LYS A 141 11.55 24.58 49.81
CA LYS A 141 12.79 24.39 50.59
C LYS A 141 12.62 24.68 52.09
N GLY A 142 11.64 25.49 52.49
CA GLY A 142 11.37 25.83 53.89
C GLY A 142 10.63 24.73 54.66
N ALA A 143 11.04 24.43 55.88
CA ALA A 143 10.43 23.37 56.71
C ALA A 143 9.03 23.76 57.21
N ASP A 144 8.83 25.02 57.59
CA ASP A 144 7.55 25.52 58.08
C ASP A 144 6.52 25.68 56.95
N GLU A 145 6.97 26.14 55.77
CA GLU A 145 6.16 26.21 54.55
C GLU A 145 5.75 24.82 54.06
N LYS A 146 6.64 23.82 54.14
CA LYS A 146 6.29 22.42 53.87
C LYS A 146 5.24 21.88 54.81
N LYS A 147 5.27 22.29 56.08
CA LYS A 147 4.32 21.82 57.10
C LYS A 147 2.95 22.43 56.87
N ALA A 148 2.88 23.74 56.61
CA ALA A 148 1.65 24.44 56.24
C ALA A 148 1.07 23.89 54.92
N PHE A 149 1.91 23.67 53.91
CA PHE A 149 1.49 23.06 52.64
C PHE A 149 0.97 21.63 52.84
N SER A 150 1.61 20.84 53.70
CA SER A 150 1.16 19.46 54.01
C SER A 150 -0.19 19.44 54.74
N GLU A 151 -0.47 20.45 55.57
CA GLU A 151 -1.73 20.57 56.29
C GLU A 151 -2.89 20.95 55.35
N VAL A 152 -2.64 21.88 54.42
CA VAL A 152 -3.58 22.24 53.34
C VAL A 152 -3.79 21.03 52.40
N MET A 153 -2.74 20.30 52.07
CA MET A 153 -2.82 19.08 51.27
C MET A 153 -3.64 17.98 51.96
N GLY A 154 -3.49 17.80 53.26
CA GLY A 154 -4.27 16.82 54.02
C GLY A 154 -5.77 17.15 54.08
N GLN A 155 -6.14 18.44 54.00
CA GLN A 155 -7.54 18.86 53.87
C GLN A 155 -8.06 18.62 52.43
N LEU A 156 -7.26 18.90 51.41
CA LEU A 156 -7.59 18.65 50.00
C LEU A 156 -7.71 17.15 49.68
N GLU A 157 -6.88 16.29 50.28
CA GLU A 157 -6.90 14.84 50.05
C GLU A 157 -8.22 14.20 50.51
N LYS A 158 -8.79 14.68 51.62
CA LYS A 158 -10.10 14.23 52.11
C LYS A 158 -11.25 14.59 51.18
N VAL A 159 -11.14 15.70 50.46
CA VAL A 159 -12.17 16.18 49.53
C VAL A 159 -12.03 15.52 48.16
N LEU A 160 -10.79 15.32 47.68
CA LEU A 160 -10.48 14.61 46.43
C LEU A 160 -10.91 13.14 46.47
N GLY A 161 -10.86 12.49 47.63
CA GLY A 161 -11.31 11.12 47.80
C GLY A 161 -12.84 10.91 47.73
N GLN A 162 -13.63 11.99 47.65
CA GLN A 162 -15.10 11.94 47.62
C GLN A 162 -15.70 12.22 46.22
N ILE A 163 -14.87 12.41 45.19
CA ILE A 163 -15.32 12.79 43.84
C ILE A 163 -15.51 11.51 43.01
N GLU A 164 -16.76 11.11 42.80
CA GLU A 164 -17.10 9.95 41.94
C GLU A 164 -17.84 10.37 40.64
N GLY A 165 -17.99 11.66 40.36
CA GLY A 165 -18.62 12.11 39.10
C GLY A 165 -18.57 13.62 38.82
N GLY A 166 -18.99 14.00 37.60
CA GLY A 166 -18.85 15.37 37.07
C GLY A 166 -19.66 16.45 37.79
N LYS A 167 -20.76 16.11 38.49
CA LYS A 167 -21.55 17.09 39.28
C LYS A 167 -20.86 17.47 40.59
N ASP A 168 -20.02 16.60 41.14
CA ASP A 168 -19.27 16.89 42.38
C ASP A 168 -18.03 17.76 42.11
N LEU A 169 -17.52 17.72 40.87
CA LEU A 169 -16.42 18.57 40.42
C LEU A 169 -16.81 20.06 40.34
N GLU A 170 -18.03 20.37 39.87
CA GLU A 170 -18.53 21.77 39.85
C GLU A 170 -18.66 22.33 41.28
N ARG A 171 -19.18 21.51 42.21
CA ARG A 171 -19.31 21.86 43.63
C ARG A 171 -17.95 22.09 44.31
N PHE A 172 -16.95 21.27 43.96
CA PHE A 172 -15.57 21.43 44.41
C PHE A 172 -14.95 22.75 43.90
N THR A 173 -15.18 23.11 42.63
CA THR A 173 -14.64 24.36 42.06
C THR A 173 -15.28 25.61 42.66
N GLU A 174 -16.54 25.54 43.07
CA GLU A 174 -17.22 26.62 43.79
C GLU A 174 -16.71 26.78 45.23
N GLN A 175 -16.46 25.67 45.93
CA GLN A 175 -15.85 25.69 47.26
C GLN A 175 -14.41 26.23 47.23
N MET A 176 -13.61 25.86 46.23
CA MET A 176 -12.26 26.40 46.04
C MET A 176 -12.25 27.89 45.75
N LYS A 177 -13.20 28.39 44.94
CA LYS A 177 -13.35 29.84 44.71
C LYS A 177 -13.78 30.59 45.97
N ALA A 178 -14.65 29.99 46.80
CA ALA A 178 -15.05 30.58 48.07
C ALA A 178 -13.90 30.63 49.09
N TYR A 179 -13.09 29.57 49.15
CA TYR A 179 -11.90 29.51 49.99
C TYR A 179 -10.80 30.48 49.55
N SER A 180 -10.52 30.58 48.24
CA SER A 180 -9.58 31.57 47.70
C SER A 180 -10.03 32.99 48.02
N LYS A 181 -11.33 33.28 47.91
CA LYS A 181 -11.90 34.59 48.26
C LYS A 181 -11.84 34.89 49.77
N SER A 182 -11.81 33.85 50.61
CA SER A 182 -11.58 33.99 52.05
C SER A 182 -10.12 34.34 52.36
N ILE A 183 -9.17 33.68 51.69
CA ILE A 183 -7.74 33.97 51.81
C ILE A 183 -7.43 35.37 51.29
N ASP A 184 -8.00 35.78 50.16
CA ASP A 184 -7.82 37.14 49.63
C ASP A 184 -8.33 38.20 50.64
N ARG A 185 -9.41 37.90 51.36
CA ARG A 185 -9.97 38.78 52.39
C ARG A 185 -9.11 38.81 53.66
N GLU A 186 -8.56 37.67 54.07
CA GLU A 186 -7.61 37.57 55.20
C GLU A 186 -6.27 38.25 54.87
N ILE A 187 -5.82 38.20 53.61
CA ILE A 187 -4.64 38.91 53.13
C ILE A 187 -4.90 40.42 53.09
N GLU A 188 -6.09 40.87 52.66
CA GLU A 188 -6.51 42.29 52.68
C GLU A 188 -6.65 42.83 54.13
N GLU A 189 -7.21 42.04 55.06
CA GLU A 189 -7.27 42.41 56.48
C GLU A 189 -5.87 42.44 57.12
N ALA A 190 -4.99 41.47 56.85
CA ALA A 190 -3.63 41.43 57.38
C ALA A 190 -2.70 42.51 56.77
N THR A 191 -2.98 42.97 55.55
CA THR A 191 -2.26 44.09 54.93
C THR A 191 -2.76 45.46 55.42
N SER A 192 -3.95 45.54 56.04
CA SER A 192 -4.53 46.79 56.55
C SER A 192 -3.81 47.38 57.77
N ASP A 193 -3.09 46.54 58.53
CA ASP A 193 -2.32 46.93 59.72
C ASP A 193 -0.84 47.32 59.44
N ILE A 194 -0.43 47.37 58.16
CA ILE A 194 0.97 47.68 57.78
C ILE A 194 1.12 49.19 57.44
N PRO A 195 2.03 49.93 58.10
CA PRO A 195 2.25 51.37 57.86
C PRO A 195 2.62 51.71 56.40
N GLN A 196 2.15 52.87 55.92
CA GLN A 196 2.17 53.29 54.50
C GLN A 196 3.55 53.33 53.81
N ASP A 197 4.66 53.34 54.54
CA ASP A 197 6.01 53.36 53.97
C ASP A 197 6.53 51.98 53.55
N ALA A 198 5.93 50.87 54.02
CA ALA A 198 6.27 49.52 53.57
C ALA A 198 5.45 49.04 52.35
N ARG A 199 4.40 49.78 51.96
CA ARG A 199 3.56 49.48 50.79
C ARG A 199 4.17 49.94 49.46
N LYS A 200 5.23 50.76 49.48
CA LYS A 200 5.92 51.24 48.25
C LYS A 200 7.10 50.37 47.80
N THR A 201 7.42 49.31 48.52
CA THR A 201 8.59 48.45 48.24
C THR A 201 8.24 47.06 47.70
N MET A 202 6.95 46.72 47.61
CA MET A 202 6.48 45.40 47.14
C MET A 202 5.73 45.45 45.80
N ASP A 203 5.88 46.55 45.06
CA ASP A 203 5.29 46.69 43.74
C ASP A 203 6.38 47.11 42.75
N PHE A 204 6.99 46.14 42.06
CA PHE A 204 7.55 46.30 40.71
C PHE A 204 7.92 44.92 40.11
N ASP A 205 7.07 44.52 39.16
CA ASP A 205 7.38 43.91 37.85
C ASP A 205 8.46 42.82 37.77
N LEU A 206 8.01 41.63 37.38
CA LEU A 206 8.80 40.51 36.84
C LEU A 206 9.47 40.88 35.50
N PRO A 207 10.81 40.76 35.39
CA PRO A 207 11.50 40.66 34.12
C PRO A 207 12.22 39.30 33.96
N GLU A 208 12.12 38.76 32.75
CA GLU A 208 12.77 37.57 32.19
C GLU A 208 14.26 37.40 32.59
N LEU A 209 14.68 36.20 32.98
CA LEU A 209 16.10 35.81 32.96
C LEU A 209 16.33 34.34 32.58
N SER A 210 17.19 34.17 31.59
CA SER A 210 17.85 32.93 31.15
C SER A 210 19.09 32.61 31.98
N GLU A 211 19.59 31.38 31.80
CA GLU A 211 20.99 30.93 32.02
C GLU A 211 21.54 31.04 33.46
N ASP A 212 21.52 29.91 34.18
CA ASP A 212 22.71 29.32 34.83
C ASP A 212 22.29 28.10 35.67
N LEU A 213 22.56 26.90 35.17
CA LEU A 213 22.54 25.68 35.98
C LEU A 213 23.92 25.00 35.93
N PRO A 214 24.50 24.61 37.09
CA PRO A 214 25.85 24.08 37.15
C PRO A 214 25.96 22.68 36.53
N LEU A 215 27.12 22.42 35.92
CA LEU A 215 27.57 21.10 35.46
C LEU A 215 27.38 20.01 36.54
N PRO A 216 27.01 18.76 36.20
CA PRO A 216 27.10 17.67 37.15
C PRO A 216 28.57 17.23 37.32
N ILE A 217 28.92 17.03 38.59
CA ILE A 217 30.20 16.59 39.13
C ILE A 217 30.53 15.16 38.67
N GLN A 218 31.82 14.93 38.40
CA GLN A 218 32.45 13.64 38.07
C GLN A 218 32.16 12.52 39.08
N GLY A 219 32.01 11.29 38.57
CA GLY A 219 32.33 10.08 39.35
C GLY A 219 31.25 9.01 39.50
N MET A 220 30.63 8.55 38.41
CA MET A 220 29.96 7.24 38.38
C MET A 220 30.36 6.52 37.10
N LYS A 221 31.12 5.43 37.21
CA LYS A 221 31.38 4.51 36.08
C LYS A 221 30.03 3.93 35.65
N SER A 222 29.45 4.49 34.59
CA SER A 222 28.28 3.90 33.96
C SER A 222 28.68 2.55 33.35
N SER A 223 27.82 1.54 33.46
CA SER A 223 28.02 0.22 32.85
C SER A 223 27.87 0.21 31.32
N SER A 224 27.78 1.39 30.71
CA SER A 224 27.58 1.61 29.27
C SER A 224 28.83 2.18 28.62
N PRO A 225 29.17 1.78 27.39
CA PRO A 225 30.32 2.33 26.67
C PRO A 225 30.14 3.84 26.43
N GLN A 226 31.11 4.66 26.86
CA GLN A 226 31.06 6.12 26.76
C GLN A 226 32.40 6.69 26.29
N VAL A 227 32.34 7.77 25.50
CA VAL A 227 33.53 8.53 25.10
C VAL A 227 34.02 9.35 26.31
N VAL A 228 35.31 9.21 26.64
CA VAL A 228 35.93 9.86 27.80
C VAL A 228 36.11 11.37 27.54
N GLU A 229 36.00 12.19 28.59
CA GLU A 229 36.32 13.62 28.52
C GLU A 229 37.82 13.84 28.30
N GLY A 230 38.21 14.17 27.06
CA GLY A 230 39.52 14.73 26.70
C GLY A 230 39.48 16.27 26.71
N PRO A 231 40.52 16.94 26.16
CA PRO A 231 40.59 18.40 26.04
C PRO A 231 39.64 18.90 24.94
N TRP A 232 38.34 18.71 25.15
CA TRP A 232 37.27 19.10 24.26
C TRP A 232 36.83 20.54 24.57
N THR A 233 36.61 21.33 23.52
CA THR A 233 35.95 22.64 23.64
C THR A 233 34.50 22.48 24.12
N LEU A 234 33.92 23.52 24.70
CA LEU A 234 32.58 23.48 25.30
C LEU A 234 31.49 23.03 24.30
N ASN A 235 31.62 23.41 23.03
CA ASN A 235 30.74 22.97 21.95
C ASN A 235 30.95 21.51 21.53
N GLN A 236 32.20 21.01 21.58
CA GLN A 236 32.51 19.60 21.32
C GLN A 236 31.98 18.72 22.45
N ARG A 237 32.13 19.14 23.72
CA ARG A 237 31.55 18.44 24.89
C ARG A 237 30.05 18.26 24.77
N ARG A 238 29.30 19.32 24.41
CA ARG A 238 27.84 19.23 24.20
C ARG A 238 27.45 18.16 23.18
N LYS A 239 28.23 17.99 22.10
CA LYS A 239 27.99 16.98 21.06
C LYS A 239 28.34 15.57 21.54
N ILE A 240 29.43 15.43 22.30
CA ILE A 240 29.87 14.14 22.87
C ILE A 240 28.89 13.66 23.95
N VAL A 241 28.39 14.55 24.81
CA VAL A 241 27.36 14.23 25.81
C VAL A 241 26.11 13.69 25.12
N ARG A 242 25.63 14.35 24.06
CA ARG A 242 24.48 13.85 23.27
C ARG A 242 24.71 12.46 22.67
N LEU A 243 25.93 12.16 22.23
CA LEU A 243 26.31 10.83 21.75
C LEU A 243 26.33 9.80 22.89
N ASN A 244 26.94 10.13 24.02
CA ASN A 244 26.98 9.25 25.20
C ASN A 244 25.58 8.96 25.74
N ASP A 245 24.68 9.96 25.74
CA ASP A 245 23.27 9.78 26.13
C ASP A 245 22.53 8.85 25.16
N ALA A 246 22.76 9.01 23.86
CA ALA A 246 22.17 8.14 22.83
C ALA A 246 22.68 6.70 22.95
N ILE A 247 23.98 6.50 23.15
CA ILE A 247 24.58 5.18 23.39
C ILE A 247 23.99 4.56 24.65
N SER A 248 23.92 5.31 25.75
CA SER A 248 23.43 4.80 27.05
C SER A 248 21.96 4.37 26.96
N ARG A 249 21.10 5.14 26.26
CA ARG A 249 19.69 4.79 26.05
C ARG A 249 19.53 3.48 25.27
N VAL A 250 20.20 3.37 24.14
CA VAL A 250 20.06 2.18 23.28
C VAL A 250 20.76 0.97 23.89
N HIS A 251 21.89 1.16 24.59
CA HIS A 251 22.55 0.08 25.31
C HIS A 251 21.63 -0.52 26.39
N LYS A 252 20.89 0.31 27.13
CA LYS A 252 19.88 -0.15 28.10
C LYS A 252 18.69 -0.84 27.41
N SER A 253 18.18 -0.25 26.33
CA SER A 253 17.10 -0.84 25.53
C SER A 253 17.46 -2.24 25.01
N MET A 254 18.67 -2.39 24.49
CA MET A 254 19.20 -3.66 23.97
C MET A 254 19.47 -4.72 25.05
N GLN A 255 19.55 -4.35 26.34
CA GLN A 255 19.63 -5.31 27.44
C GLN A 255 18.26 -5.91 27.78
N VAL A 256 17.16 -5.19 27.51
CA VAL A 256 15.79 -5.65 27.78
C VAL A 256 15.25 -6.45 26.60
N VAL A 257 15.51 -5.99 25.37
CA VAL A 257 15.07 -6.67 24.14
C VAL A 257 16.27 -6.83 23.20
N PRO A 258 16.56 -8.04 22.69
CA PRO A 258 17.69 -8.24 21.79
C PRO A 258 17.45 -7.57 20.42
N GLY A 259 18.03 -6.38 20.24
CA GLY A 259 18.12 -5.67 18.95
C GLY A 259 17.60 -4.22 19.01
N PRO A 260 18.23 -3.28 18.28
CA PRO A 260 17.82 -1.88 18.28
C PRO A 260 16.58 -1.63 17.41
N ALA A 261 15.68 -0.74 17.84
CA ALA A 261 14.55 -0.30 17.03
C ALA A 261 14.98 0.65 15.90
N LYS A 262 14.20 0.74 14.80
CA LYS A 262 14.50 1.65 13.66
C LYS A 262 14.70 3.11 14.10
N LYS A 263 13.90 3.59 15.07
CA LYS A 263 14.02 4.95 15.62
C LYS A 263 15.33 5.17 16.39
N GLU A 264 15.80 4.14 17.08
CA GLU A 264 17.03 4.17 17.88
C GLU A 264 18.29 4.21 17.00
N ILE A 265 18.32 3.43 15.91
CA ILE A 265 19.42 3.46 14.94
C ILE A 265 19.57 4.86 14.33
N VAL A 266 18.45 5.47 13.91
CA VAL A 266 18.45 6.83 13.36
C VAL A 266 18.92 7.85 14.40
N ALA A 267 18.52 7.71 15.66
CA ALA A 267 18.93 8.60 16.75
C ALA A 267 20.44 8.50 17.04
N ILE A 268 20.98 7.28 17.16
CA ILE A 268 22.43 7.07 17.35
C ILE A 268 23.19 7.61 16.15
N TYR A 269 22.76 7.31 14.93
CA TYR A 269 23.47 7.78 13.74
C TYR A 269 23.51 9.31 13.67
N LYS A 270 22.39 10.01 13.96
CA LYS A 270 22.36 11.48 14.04
C LYS A 270 23.31 12.01 15.12
N ALA A 271 23.33 11.39 16.30
CA ALA A 271 24.21 11.79 17.39
C ALA A 271 25.69 11.57 17.06
N TYR A 272 26.01 10.41 16.45
CA TYR A 272 27.35 10.06 16.00
C TYR A 272 27.83 11.00 14.90
N HIS A 273 27.01 11.23 13.87
CA HIS A 273 27.36 12.13 12.77
C HIS A 273 27.60 13.57 13.26
N ALA A 274 26.80 14.06 14.21
CA ALA A 274 26.99 15.38 14.80
C ALA A 274 28.29 15.48 15.62
N ALA A 275 28.67 14.39 16.31
CA ALA A 275 29.88 14.30 17.12
C ALA A 275 31.15 13.96 16.30
N ARG A 276 31.02 13.37 15.10
CA ARG A 276 32.11 12.86 14.26
C ARG A 276 33.24 13.86 14.05
N LEU A 277 32.92 15.10 13.65
CA LEU A 277 33.92 16.15 13.46
C LEU A 277 34.65 16.49 14.76
N ALA A 278 33.99 16.42 15.91
CA ALA A 278 34.65 16.62 17.19
C ALA A 278 35.60 15.46 17.50
N LEU A 279 35.13 14.22 17.34
CA LEU A 279 35.92 13.02 17.58
C LEU A 279 37.15 12.92 16.67
N ALA A 280 37.05 13.41 15.43
CA ALA A 280 38.15 13.43 14.46
C ALA A 280 39.39 14.22 14.91
N HIS A 281 39.23 15.20 15.79
CA HIS A 281 40.37 15.96 16.33
C HIS A 281 41.22 15.12 17.28
N SER A 282 40.65 14.07 17.88
CA SER A 282 41.37 13.21 18.83
C SER A 282 40.69 11.86 19.01
N TRP A 283 40.79 11.00 17.98
CA TRP A 283 40.29 9.62 18.01
C TRP A 283 40.80 8.78 19.19
N ARG A 284 41.96 9.14 19.76
CA ARG A 284 42.59 8.45 20.90
C ARG A 284 41.72 8.42 22.17
N HIS A 285 40.74 9.31 22.29
CA HIS A 285 39.85 9.37 23.45
C HIS A 285 38.56 8.56 23.29
N VAL A 286 38.37 7.87 22.16
CA VAL A 286 37.23 6.97 21.92
C VAL A 286 37.63 5.53 22.29
N PRO A 287 37.05 4.94 23.35
CA PRO A 287 37.35 3.57 23.75
C PRO A 287 36.93 2.54 22.68
N LEU A 288 37.60 1.39 22.65
CA LEU A 288 37.28 0.28 21.74
C LEU A 288 35.83 -0.22 21.90
N GLU A 289 35.33 -0.25 23.14
CA GLU A 289 33.95 -0.66 23.45
C GLU A 289 32.90 0.22 22.75
N VAL A 290 33.19 1.51 22.57
CA VAL A 290 32.31 2.44 21.84
C VAL A 290 32.31 2.10 20.36
N TRP A 291 33.47 1.81 19.77
CA TRP A 291 33.58 1.40 18.37
C TRP A 291 32.86 0.08 18.11
N ASP A 292 33.04 -0.92 18.96
CA ASP A 292 32.37 -2.22 18.85
C ASP A 292 30.85 -2.09 19.02
N PHE A 293 30.40 -1.23 19.93
CA PHE A 293 28.98 -0.95 20.12
C PHE A 293 28.37 -0.27 18.89
N LEU A 294 29.00 0.80 18.38
CA LEU A 294 28.54 1.49 17.18
C LEU A 294 28.50 0.55 15.97
N TRP A 295 29.53 -0.30 15.81
CA TRP A 295 29.57 -1.30 14.75
C TRP A 295 28.43 -2.31 14.90
N ARG A 296 28.20 -2.82 16.11
CA ARG A 296 27.11 -3.75 16.40
C ARG A 296 25.76 -3.15 16.03
N VAL A 297 25.48 -1.91 16.44
CA VAL A 297 24.23 -1.21 16.14
C VAL A 297 24.06 -0.96 14.63
N PHE A 298 25.09 -0.51 13.93
CA PHE A 298 24.98 -0.19 12.50
C PHE A 298 25.01 -1.42 11.59
N SER A 299 25.52 -2.56 12.06
CA SER A 299 25.60 -3.80 11.29
C SER A 299 24.35 -4.68 11.31
N PHE A 300 23.33 -4.33 12.11
CA PHE A 300 22.02 -5.00 12.12
C PHE A 300 21.34 -4.97 10.74
N ASP A 301 20.46 -5.96 10.53
CA ASP A 301 19.86 -6.28 9.23
C ASP A 301 19.21 -5.09 8.52
N GLU A 302 19.24 -5.17 7.18
CA GLU A 302 18.74 -4.14 6.26
C GLU A 302 17.25 -3.83 6.41
N SER A 303 16.47 -4.78 6.95
CA SER A 303 15.05 -4.59 7.27
C SER A 303 14.81 -3.52 8.34
N ILE A 304 15.77 -3.34 9.25
CA ILE A 304 15.72 -2.36 10.34
C ILE A 304 16.54 -1.11 9.94
N ASN A 305 17.71 -1.31 9.31
CA ASN A 305 18.59 -0.24 8.86
C ASN A 305 18.66 -0.15 7.32
N MET A 306 17.81 0.69 6.75
CA MET A 306 17.76 0.96 5.30
C MET A 306 19.09 1.47 4.71
N HIS A 307 19.92 2.13 5.52
CA HIS A 307 21.21 2.71 5.09
C HIS A 307 22.42 2.02 5.75
N ARG A 308 22.28 0.72 6.05
CA ARG A 308 23.32 -0.12 6.68
C ARG A 308 24.71 0.07 6.10
N LEU A 309 24.86 -0.08 4.79
CA LEU A 309 26.15 -0.01 4.11
C LEU A 309 26.77 1.40 4.17
N ALA A 310 25.96 2.46 4.06
CA ALA A 310 26.43 3.84 4.20
C ALA A 310 26.90 4.17 5.62
N HIS A 311 26.19 3.68 6.63
CA HIS A 311 26.59 3.88 8.03
C HIS A 311 27.90 3.14 8.33
N ILE A 312 28.04 1.91 7.83
CA ILE A 312 29.25 1.09 8.03
C ILE A 312 30.44 1.66 7.27
N SER A 313 30.28 2.11 6.02
CA SER A 313 31.39 2.68 5.25
C SER A 313 31.98 3.92 5.93
N MET A 314 31.14 4.78 6.51
CA MET A 314 31.55 5.94 7.29
C MET A 314 32.29 5.50 8.56
N LEU A 315 31.69 4.59 9.33
CA LEU A 315 32.28 4.09 10.58
C LEU A 315 33.63 3.40 10.32
N ALA A 316 33.73 2.58 9.26
CA ALA A 316 34.97 1.88 8.89
C ALA A 316 36.10 2.85 8.51
N ARG A 317 35.78 3.98 7.87
CA ARG A 317 36.78 5.02 7.58
C ARG A 317 37.28 5.66 8.86
N ASP A 318 36.36 6.03 9.75
CA ASP A 318 36.70 6.66 11.01
C ASP A 318 37.52 5.71 11.91
N MET A 319 37.16 4.43 11.96
CA MET A 319 37.94 3.38 12.64
C MET A 319 39.33 3.18 12.02
N SER A 320 39.45 3.28 10.69
CA SER A 320 40.75 3.18 10.00
C SER A 320 41.65 4.39 10.31
N GLU A 321 41.09 5.60 10.33
CA GLU A 321 41.79 6.83 10.73
C GLU A 321 42.22 6.78 12.21
N ALA A 322 41.38 6.18 13.06
CA ALA A 322 41.67 5.92 14.47
C ALA A 322 42.68 4.77 14.69
N LYS A 323 43.09 4.05 13.64
CA LYS A 323 43.96 2.86 13.68
C LYS A 323 43.39 1.73 14.58
N VAL A 324 42.08 1.59 14.62
CA VAL A 324 41.40 0.50 15.35
C VAL A 324 41.50 -0.79 14.54
N PRO A 325 41.93 -1.92 15.13
CA PRO A 325 41.97 -3.19 14.42
C PRO A 325 40.56 -3.70 14.15
N PHE A 326 40.33 -4.16 12.91
CA PHE A 326 39.08 -4.81 12.52
C PHE A 326 39.17 -6.32 12.72
N SER A 327 38.11 -6.94 13.23
CA SER A 327 37.95 -8.39 13.17
C SER A 327 37.74 -8.87 11.72
N PRO A 328 38.08 -10.13 11.38
CA PRO A 328 37.88 -10.69 10.04
C PRO A 328 36.48 -10.45 9.41
N PRO A 329 35.35 -10.65 10.11
CA PRO A 329 34.04 -10.36 9.55
C PRO A 329 33.74 -8.85 9.41
N GLN A 330 34.30 -8.00 10.29
CA GLN A 330 34.19 -6.54 10.17
C GLN A 330 34.96 -6.04 8.93
N GLN A 331 36.15 -6.57 8.68
CA GLN A 331 36.95 -6.25 7.49
C GLN A 331 36.19 -6.56 6.20
N LEU A 332 35.56 -7.73 6.13
CA LEU A 332 34.79 -8.13 4.96
C LEU A 332 33.61 -7.18 4.70
N LEU A 333 32.85 -6.86 5.75
CA LEU A 333 31.70 -5.96 5.66
C LEU A 333 32.13 -4.51 5.35
N ALA A 334 33.30 -4.08 5.84
CA ALA A 334 33.88 -2.79 5.48
C ALA A 334 34.19 -2.71 3.98
N ILE A 335 34.80 -3.76 3.41
CA ILE A 335 35.12 -3.83 1.98
C ILE A 335 33.83 -3.76 1.15
N GLU A 336 32.81 -4.53 1.52
CA GLU A 336 31.49 -4.52 0.87
C GLU A 336 30.83 -3.13 0.91
N ALA A 337 30.83 -2.50 2.09
CA ALA A 337 30.28 -1.16 2.29
C ALA A 337 31.02 -0.09 1.47
N MET A 338 32.36 -0.12 1.45
CA MET A 338 33.16 0.82 0.64
C MET A 338 32.86 0.68 -0.86
N PHE A 339 32.69 -0.54 -1.34
CA PHE A 339 32.38 -0.81 -2.73
C PHE A 339 31.02 -0.23 -3.12
N MET A 340 29.99 -0.45 -2.30
CA MET A 340 28.63 0.01 -2.56
C MET A 340 28.48 1.54 -2.51
N GLU A 341 29.30 2.24 -1.72
CA GLU A 341 29.38 3.71 -1.72
C GLU A 341 30.11 4.32 -2.93
N GLY A 342 30.63 3.50 -3.84
CA GLY A 342 31.26 3.95 -5.07
C GLY A 342 32.78 4.11 -5.01
N TRP A 343 33.44 3.66 -3.94
CA TRP A 343 34.91 3.62 -3.85
C TRP A 343 35.46 2.29 -4.38
N GLU A 344 35.09 1.94 -5.62
CA GLU A 344 35.33 0.61 -6.21
C GLU A 344 36.82 0.24 -6.25
N ASP A 345 37.69 1.15 -6.73
CA ASP A 345 39.13 0.91 -6.84
C ASP A 345 39.78 0.63 -5.48
N LYS A 346 39.46 1.45 -4.47
CA LYS A 346 40.00 1.30 -3.10
C LYS A 346 39.50 0.02 -2.44
N ALA A 347 38.26 -0.36 -2.70
CA ALA A 347 37.69 -1.60 -2.18
C ALA A 347 38.36 -2.82 -2.81
N VAL A 348 38.59 -2.80 -4.14
CA VAL A 348 39.32 -3.86 -4.85
C VAL A 348 40.76 -3.98 -4.36
N ASP A 349 41.45 -2.86 -4.13
CA ASP A 349 42.81 -2.89 -3.58
C ASP A 349 42.85 -3.41 -2.15
N SER A 350 41.88 -3.02 -1.31
CA SER A 350 41.74 -3.55 0.04
C SER A 350 41.50 -5.06 0.02
N TRP A 351 40.61 -5.53 -0.85
CA TRP A 351 40.36 -6.96 -1.05
C TRP A 351 41.63 -7.71 -1.46
N LYS A 352 42.40 -7.19 -2.43
CA LYS A 352 43.68 -7.79 -2.86
C LYS A 352 44.69 -7.92 -1.71
N ARG A 353 44.80 -6.91 -0.85
CA ARG A 353 45.70 -6.96 0.33
C ARG A 353 45.24 -8.01 1.35
N CYS A 354 43.94 -8.23 1.49
CA CYS A 354 43.36 -9.19 2.42
C CYS A 354 43.37 -10.65 1.92
N ILE A 355 43.82 -10.93 0.68
CA ILE A 355 43.92 -12.32 0.16
C ILE A 355 44.81 -13.18 1.06
N GLY A 356 45.91 -12.61 1.56
CA GLY A 356 46.88 -13.32 2.40
C GLY A 356 46.40 -13.61 3.83
N THR A 357 45.30 -13.02 4.29
CA THR A 357 44.76 -13.18 5.66
C THR A 357 43.36 -13.77 5.64
N LEU A 358 42.39 -13.07 5.04
CA LEU A 358 40.98 -13.47 4.96
C LEU A 358 40.72 -14.57 3.92
N GLY A 359 41.59 -14.65 2.90
CA GLY A 359 41.51 -15.62 1.81
C GLY A 359 42.26 -16.94 2.08
N GLN A 360 42.85 -17.12 3.26
CA GLN A 360 43.51 -18.37 3.65
C GLN A 360 42.51 -19.51 3.81
N GLU A 361 42.90 -20.73 3.42
CA GLU A 361 41.99 -21.89 3.42
C GLU A 361 41.43 -22.26 4.79
N ARG A 362 42.11 -21.88 5.88
CA ARG A 362 41.72 -22.17 7.27
C ARG A 362 40.84 -21.07 7.88
N ALA A 363 40.56 -19.98 7.17
CA ALA A 363 39.81 -18.87 7.71
C ALA A 363 38.30 -19.14 7.67
N GLU A 364 37.58 -18.85 8.76
CA GLU A 364 36.12 -18.97 8.84
C GLU A 364 35.41 -18.08 7.80
N THR A 365 36.04 -16.98 7.39
CA THR A 365 35.52 -16.03 6.41
C THR A 365 35.88 -16.39 4.96
N TYR A 366 36.54 -17.52 4.70
CA TYR A 366 37.04 -17.88 3.36
C TYR A 366 35.94 -17.85 2.30
N LYS A 367 34.80 -18.49 2.56
CA LYS A 367 33.66 -18.55 1.63
C LYS A 367 33.16 -17.14 1.28
N ASP A 368 32.79 -16.37 2.32
CA ASP A 368 32.20 -15.05 2.15
C ASP A 368 33.19 -14.05 1.49
N PHE A 369 34.49 -14.19 1.75
CA PHE A 369 35.54 -13.36 1.17
C PHE A 369 35.69 -13.56 -0.34
N TRP A 370 35.75 -14.81 -0.80
CA TRP A 370 35.85 -15.11 -2.22
C TRP A 370 34.53 -14.84 -2.96
N GLU A 371 33.37 -15.07 -2.33
CA GLU A 371 32.06 -14.69 -2.91
C GLU A 371 31.96 -13.18 -3.14
N LEU A 372 32.39 -12.38 -2.15
CA LEU A 372 32.45 -10.93 -2.27
C LEU A 372 33.39 -10.52 -3.42
N GLY A 373 34.56 -11.14 -3.50
CA GLY A 373 35.53 -10.89 -4.58
C GLY A 373 34.94 -11.15 -5.97
N VAL A 374 34.28 -12.29 -6.18
CA VAL A 374 33.60 -12.59 -7.46
C VAL A 374 32.59 -11.49 -7.80
N ARG A 375 31.70 -11.13 -6.86
CA ARG A 375 30.65 -10.12 -7.09
C ARG A 375 31.22 -8.73 -7.36
N MET A 376 32.23 -8.31 -6.60
CA MET A 376 32.92 -7.03 -6.80
C MET A 376 33.60 -6.95 -8.16
N HIS A 377 34.37 -7.98 -8.52
CA HIS A 377 35.08 -8.00 -9.81
C HIS A 377 34.14 -8.11 -11.00
N CYS A 378 33.02 -8.84 -10.90
CA CYS A 378 31.98 -8.86 -11.93
C CYS A 378 31.41 -7.46 -12.19
N ARG A 379 31.09 -6.71 -11.12
CA ARG A 379 30.55 -5.35 -11.26
C ARG A 379 31.58 -4.32 -11.71
N ALA A 380 32.85 -4.49 -11.31
CA ALA A 380 33.96 -3.65 -11.77
C ALA A 380 34.41 -3.97 -13.22
N GLY A 381 33.84 -5.00 -13.87
CA GLY A 381 34.19 -5.43 -15.22
C GLY A 381 35.49 -6.23 -15.35
N ASN A 382 36.14 -6.57 -14.23
CA ASN A 382 37.41 -7.29 -14.18
C ASN A 382 37.20 -8.82 -14.23
N LEU A 383 36.75 -9.32 -15.37
CA LEU A 383 36.31 -10.72 -15.53
C LEU A 383 37.38 -11.77 -15.24
N GLU A 384 38.64 -11.53 -15.60
CA GLU A 384 39.70 -12.51 -15.35
C GLU A 384 39.91 -12.78 -13.86
N GLN A 385 39.88 -11.72 -13.05
CA GLN A 385 40.04 -11.82 -11.60
C GLN A 385 38.79 -12.44 -10.96
N ALA A 386 37.61 -12.11 -11.47
CA ALA A 386 36.35 -12.74 -11.06
C ALA A 386 36.37 -14.25 -11.35
N ARG A 387 36.82 -14.67 -12.54
CA ARG A 387 36.93 -16.10 -12.92
C ARG A 387 37.94 -16.84 -12.08
N ARG A 388 39.11 -16.25 -11.79
CA ARG A 388 40.12 -16.84 -10.88
C ARG A 388 39.56 -17.01 -9.48
N ALA A 389 38.85 -16.00 -8.95
CA ALA A 389 38.21 -16.08 -7.65
C ALA A 389 37.13 -17.17 -7.59
N ALA A 390 36.31 -17.29 -8.64
CA ALA A 390 35.28 -18.32 -8.74
C ALA A 390 35.87 -19.73 -8.89
N SER A 391 36.96 -19.89 -9.65
CA SER A 391 37.62 -21.18 -9.83
C SER A 391 38.11 -21.76 -8.49
N LYS A 392 38.67 -20.91 -7.61
CA LYS A 392 39.08 -21.32 -6.26
C LYS A 392 37.92 -21.81 -5.38
N LEU A 393 36.75 -21.20 -5.52
CA LEU A 393 35.54 -21.65 -4.82
C LEU A 393 35.01 -22.97 -5.37
N VAL A 394 35.04 -23.12 -6.69
CA VAL A 394 34.59 -24.32 -7.41
C VAL A 394 35.49 -25.53 -7.12
N GLU A 395 36.81 -25.34 -7.10
CA GLU A 395 37.79 -26.40 -6.78
C GLU A 395 37.55 -27.01 -5.38
N LYS A 396 37.05 -26.23 -4.42
CA LYS A 396 36.69 -26.68 -3.07
C LYS A 396 35.27 -27.25 -2.96
N ARG A 397 34.57 -27.45 -4.09
CA ARG A 397 33.17 -27.92 -4.16
C ARG A 397 32.18 -27.05 -3.36
N MET A 398 32.41 -25.74 -3.32
CA MET A 398 31.46 -24.79 -2.72
C MET A 398 30.28 -24.52 -3.67
N ASP A 399 29.25 -23.80 -3.21
CA ASP A 399 28.02 -23.58 -3.97
C ASP A 399 28.30 -22.92 -5.34
N ALA A 400 28.10 -23.68 -6.42
CA ALA A 400 28.41 -23.26 -7.79
C ALA A 400 27.48 -22.14 -8.31
N ARG A 401 26.43 -21.77 -7.57
CA ARG A 401 25.59 -20.58 -7.87
C ARG A 401 26.37 -19.27 -7.94
N ILE A 402 27.59 -19.22 -7.41
CA ILE A 402 28.49 -18.06 -7.53
C ILE A 402 28.93 -17.78 -8.98
N LEU A 403 28.69 -18.71 -9.91
CA LEU A 403 28.91 -18.53 -11.34
C LEU A 403 27.84 -17.66 -12.01
N LEU A 404 26.65 -17.46 -11.39
CA LEU A 404 25.59 -16.62 -11.96
C LEU A 404 26.00 -15.15 -12.20
N PRO A 405 26.64 -14.44 -11.26
CA PRO A 405 27.19 -13.10 -11.52
C PRO A 405 28.20 -13.04 -12.68
N LEU A 406 28.98 -14.11 -12.87
CA LEU A 406 29.90 -14.21 -14.01
C LEU A 406 29.14 -14.35 -15.32
N ILE A 407 28.14 -15.23 -15.39
CA ILE A 407 27.28 -15.40 -16.58
C ILE A 407 26.62 -14.06 -16.94
N ARG A 408 26.10 -13.33 -15.95
CA ARG A 408 25.49 -12.01 -16.16
C ARG A 408 26.49 -11.00 -16.72
N SER A 409 27.63 -10.82 -16.07
CA SER A 409 28.64 -9.84 -16.49
C SER A 409 29.28 -10.18 -17.85
N LEU A 410 29.50 -11.46 -18.16
CA LEU A 410 29.94 -11.91 -19.48
C LEU A 410 28.89 -11.63 -20.56
N SER A 411 27.61 -11.83 -20.22
CA SER A 411 26.52 -11.57 -21.15
C SER A 411 26.32 -10.08 -21.43
N GLU A 412 26.62 -9.21 -20.46
CA GLU A 412 26.51 -7.74 -20.59
C GLU A 412 27.58 -7.14 -21.55
N GLN A 413 28.73 -7.79 -21.72
CA GLN A 413 29.81 -7.33 -22.63
C GLN A 413 29.47 -7.53 -24.11
N ASN A 414 28.52 -8.42 -24.42
CA ASN A 414 27.96 -8.66 -25.76
C ASN A 414 28.97 -8.88 -26.91
N THR A 415 30.18 -9.37 -26.62
CA THR A 415 31.12 -9.83 -27.65
C THR A 415 30.83 -11.30 -27.99
N GLU A 416 31.17 -11.75 -29.20
CA GLU A 416 30.97 -13.17 -29.57
C GLU A 416 31.73 -14.13 -28.65
N GLU A 417 32.96 -13.76 -28.28
CA GLU A 417 33.76 -14.52 -27.33
C GLU A 417 33.15 -14.52 -25.92
N SER A 418 32.57 -13.39 -25.46
CA SER A 418 31.94 -13.33 -24.14
C SER A 418 30.63 -14.12 -24.09
N ARG A 419 29.88 -14.18 -25.20
CA ARG A 419 28.67 -15.01 -25.34
C ARG A 419 29.00 -16.49 -25.21
N GLN A 420 30.02 -16.95 -25.93
CA GLN A 420 30.48 -18.34 -25.82
C GLN A 420 31.01 -18.66 -24.41
N GLN A 421 31.80 -17.75 -23.83
CA GLN A 421 32.30 -17.93 -22.47
C GLN A 421 31.17 -17.94 -21.41
N ALA A 422 30.12 -17.15 -21.60
CA ALA A 422 28.94 -17.17 -20.73
C ALA A 422 28.24 -18.54 -20.81
N TRP A 423 28.10 -19.10 -22.02
CA TRP A 423 27.54 -20.42 -22.23
C TRP A 423 28.40 -21.54 -21.62
N ASP A 424 29.72 -21.48 -21.80
CA ASP A 424 30.64 -22.46 -21.22
C ASP A 424 30.63 -22.41 -19.69
N THR A 425 30.53 -21.20 -19.11
CA THR A 425 30.40 -21.00 -17.65
C THR A 425 29.08 -21.55 -17.12
N TYR A 426 28.00 -21.40 -17.88
CA TYR A 426 26.71 -22.02 -17.58
C TYR A 426 26.80 -23.55 -17.58
N ARG A 427 27.43 -24.15 -18.60
CA ARG A 427 27.62 -25.61 -18.69
C ARG A 427 28.47 -26.12 -17.52
N GLN A 428 29.53 -25.40 -17.16
CA GLN A 428 30.33 -25.68 -15.97
C GLN A 428 29.48 -25.64 -14.70
N MET A 429 28.64 -24.61 -14.52
CA MET A 429 27.76 -24.50 -13.36
C MET A 429 26.79 -25.67 -13.26
N ARG A 430 26.19 -26.08 -14.39
CA ARG A 430 25.29 -27.23 -14.46
C ARG A 430 25.99 -28.53 -14.12
N ASP A 431 27.16 -28.79 -14.69
CA ASP A 431 27.90 -30.04 -14.46
C ASP A 431 28.34 -30.17 -12.99
N LEU A 432 28.60 -29.05 -12.31
CA LEU A 432 28.93 -29.01 -10.88
C LEU A 432 27.72 -29.17 -9.97
N LEU A 433 26.57 -28.59 -10.33
CA LEU A 433 25.33 -28.68 -9.54
C LEU A 433 24.59 -30.00 -9.76
N GLY A 434 24.64 -30.56 -10.97
CA GLY A 434 23.90 -31.75 -11.38
C GLY A 434 22.45 -31.71 -10.90
N LYS A 435 22.06 -32.71 -10.10
CA LYS A 435 20.70 -32.85 -9.52
C LYS A 435 20.32 -31.80 -8.48
N SER A 436 21.26 -30.97 -8.02
CA SER A 436 20.99 -29.89 -7.04
C SER A 436 20.52 -28.59 -7.69
N MET A 437 20.51 -28.52 -9.02
CA MET A 437 20.07 -27.36 -9.78
C MET A 437 18.54 -27.23 -9.71
N LYS A 438 18.05 -26.12 -9.16
CA LYS A 438 16.62 -25.88 -8.99
C LYS A 438 16.06 -25.13 -10.19
N LEU A 439 14.74 -25.22 -10.36
CA LEU A 439 13.96 -24.44 -11.33
C LEU A 439 14.25 -22.92 -11.27
N ALA A 440 14.45 -22.37 -10.07
CA ALA A 440 14.80 -20.95 -9.88
C ALA A 440 16.22 -20.60 -10.39
N ASP A 441 17.15 -21.55 -10.35
CA ASP A 441 18.51 -21.35 -10.85
C ASP A 441 18.50 -21.25 -12.38
N TYR A 442 17.71 -22.10 -13.07
CA TYR A 442 17.48 -21.99 -14.52
C TYR A 442 16.80 -20.67 -14.90
N ASP A 443 15.80 -20.23 -14.13
CA ASP A 443 15.12 -18.94 -14.40
C ASP A 443 16.08 -17.76 -14.34
N ALA A 444 16.99 -17.76 -13.36
CA ALA A 444 18.00 -16.72 -13.24
C ALA A 444 18.92 -16.68 -14.46
N VAL A 445 19.34 -17.85 -14.97
CA VAL A 445 20.17 -17.94 -16.18
C VAL A 445 19.40 -17.47 -17.42
N VAL A 446 18.18 -17.97 -17.61
CA VAL A 446 17.32 -17.61 -18.75
C VAL A 446 17.08 -16.11 -18.76
N ALA A 447 16.78 -15.50 -17.61
CA ALA A 447 16.64 -14.05 -17.50
C ALA A 447 17.93 -13.28 -17.85
N CYS A 448 19.11 -13.77 -17.45
CA CYS A 448 20.39 -13.16 -17.83
C CYS A 448 20.62 -13.17 -19.34
N PHE A 449 20.29 -14.26 -20.03
CA PHE A 449 20.42 -14.34 -21.48
C PHE A 449 19.36 -13.52 -22.22
N LEU A 450 18.12 -13.48 -21.72
CA LEU A 450 17.05 -12.68 -22.33
C LEU A 450 17.29 -11.17 -22.21
N THR A 451 17.71 -10.70 -21.03
CA THR A 451 18.04 -9.27 -20.81
C THR A 451 19.18 -8.77 -21.69
N THR A 452 20.06 -9.67 -22.14
CA THR A 452 21.20 -9.35 -23.01
C THR A 452 20.90 -9.61 -24.49
N GLY A 453 19.68 -10.01 -24.83
CA GLY A 453 19.25 -10.27 -26.21
C GLY A 453 19.71 -11.62 -26.78
N GLN A 454 20.28 -12.50 -25.96
CA GLN A 454 20.77 -13.82 -26.35
C GLN A 454 19.66 -14.87 -26.28
N THR A 455 18.62 -14.70 -27.10
CA THR A 455 17.44 -15.58 -27.10
C THR A 455 17.75 -17.04 -27.43
N GLU A 456 18.79 -17.30 -28.24
CA GLU A 456 19.23 -18.67 -28.58
C GLU A 456 19.81 -19.41 -27.36
N HIS A 457 20.73 -18.78 -26.61
CA HIS A 457 21.25 -19.37 -25.36
C HIS A 457 20.16 -19.48 -24.29
N ALA A 458 19.24 -18.53 -24.22
CA ALA A 458 18.07 -18.61 -23.34
C ALA A 458 17.17 -19.81 -23.69
N LEU A 459 16.93 -20.07 -24.97
CA LEU A 459 16.20 -21.25 -25.44
C LEU A 459 16.93 -22.53 -25.03
N TYR A 460 18.25 -22.59 -25.24
CA TYR A 460 19.03 -23.77 -24.89
C TYR A 460 18.96 -24.07 -23.39
N ALA A 461 19.13 -23.07 -22.54
CA ALA A 461 18.98 -23.22 -21.09
C ALA A 461 17.55 -23.64 -20.68
N PHE A 462 16.53 -23.14 -21.38
CA PHE A 462 15.15 -23.52 -21.12
C PHE A 462 14.81 -24.95 -21.58
N VAL A 463 15.38 -25.41 -22.70
CA VAL A 463 15.25 -26.81 -23.15
C VAL A 463 16.00 -27.77 -22.23
N ASP A 464 17.19 -27.37 -21.79
CA ASP A 464 17.98 -28.10 -20.78
C ASP A 464 17.17 -28.29 -19.49
N MET A 465 16.51 -27.21 -19.00
CA MET A 465 15.58 -27.27 -17.87
C MET A 465 14.41 -28.25 -18.08
N MET A 466 13.87 -28.32 -19.30
CA MET A 466 12.68 -29.15 -19.62
C MET A 466 13.01 -30.62 -19.89
N SER A 467 14.26 -30.92 -20.23
CA SER A 467 14.74 -32.26 -20.61
C SER A 467 15.76 -32.85 -19.64
N ASP A 468 16.07 -32.17 -18.53
CA ASP A 468 17.14 -32.54 -17.60
C ASP A 468 18.49 -32.79 -18.30
N GLY A 469 18.72 -32.04 -19.40
CA GLY A 469 19.92 -32.16 -20.25
C GLY A 469 19.94 -33.31 -21.26
N GLU A 470 18.84 -34.05 -21.44
CA GLU A 470 18.74 -35.09 -22.48
C GLU A 470 18.76 -34.52 -23.92
N ILE A 471 18.37 -33.25 -24.10
CA ILE A 471 18.32 -32.59 -25.42
C ILE A 471 19.31 -31.43 -25.46
N ASP A 472 20.48 -31.66 -26.07
CA ASP A 472 21.45 -30.59 -26.37
C ASP A 472 21.18 -29.99 -27.75
N LEU A 473 20.50 -28.84 -27.77
CA LEU A 473 20.21 -28.10 -29.00
C LEU A 473 21.45 -27.45 -29.63
N SER A 474 22.58 -27.33 -28.92
CA SER A 474 23.80 -26.74 -29.48
C SER A 474 24.43 -27.61 -30.56
N VAL A 475 24.14 -28.92 -30.56
CA VAL A 475 24.69 -29.89 -31.51
C VAL A 475 23.74 -30.10 -32.71
N GLN A 476 22.46 -29.76 -32.57
CA GLN A 476 21.44 -30.08 -33.56
C GLN A 476 21.25 -28.95 -34.57
N LYS A 477 21.35 -29.26 -35.87
CA LYS A 477 21.14 -28.29 -36.96
C LYS A 477 19.69 -27.81 -37.11
N TYR A 478 18.73 -28.60 -36.62
CA TYR A 478 17.30 -28.30 -36.74
C TYR A 478 16.62 -28.45 -35.38
N MET A 479 15.62 -27.61 -35.12
CA MET A 479 14.85 -27.67 -33.88
C MET A 479 13.98 -28.94 -33.85
N PRO A 480 14.07 -29.79 -32.80
CA PRO A 480 13.22 -30.96 -32.64
C PRO A 480 11.75 -30.60 -32.65
N SER A 481 10.90 -31.48 -33.19
CA SER A 481 9.44 -31.31 -33.19
C SER A 481 8.84 -31.19 -31.78
N VAL A 482 9.51 -31.74 -30.76
CA VAL A 482 9.12 -31.61 -29.34
C VAL A 482 9.24 -30.16 -28.85
N VAL A 483 10.24 -29.42 -29.36
CA VAL A 483 10.54 -28.03 -29.01
C VAL A 483 9.85 -27.06 -29.96
N ALA A 484 9.79 -27.39 -31.26
CA ALA A 484 9.14 -26.63 -32.32
C ALA A 484 7.61 -26.80 -32.31
N ASN A 485 6.99 -26.56 -31.14
CA ASN A 485 5.55 -26.72 -30.94
C ASN A 485 4.96 -25.52 -30.18
N LYS A 486 3.75 -25.08 -30.57
CA LYS A 486 2.97 -24.06 -29.86
C LYS A 486 2.85 -24.32 -28.36
N PHE A 487 2.75 -25.58 -27.92
CA PHE A 487 2.62 -25.90 -26.50
C PHE A 487 3.90 -25.64 -25.71
N PHE A 488 5.07 -25.89 -26.31
CA PHE A 488 6.37 -25.62 -25.70
C PHE A 488 6.55 -24.11 -25.50
N VAL A 489 6.31 -23.33 -26.57
CA VAL A 489 6.33 -21.86 -26.53
C VAL A 489 5.38 -21.34 -25.46
N GLY A 490 4.18 -21.92 -25.34
CA GLY A 490 3.23 -21.55 -24.30
C GLY A 490 3.70 -21.77 -22.88
N LYS A 491 4.36 -22.90 -22.60
CA LYS A 491 4.95 -23.16 -21.27
C LYS A 491 6.07 -22.16 -20.97
N TRP A 492 6.90 -21.86 -21.96
CA TRP A 492 7.99 -20.90 -21.81
C TRP A 492 7.46 -19.49 -21.53
N LEU A 493 6.52 -19.01 -22.35
CA LEU A 493 5.88 -17.70 -22.19
C LEU A 493 5.14 -17.59 -20.86
N LYS A 494 4.38 -18.62 -20.45
CA LYS A 494 3.69 -18.63 -19.15
C LYS A 494 4.67 -18.45 -17.99
N ARG A 495 5.84 -19.07 -18.06
CA ARG A 495 6.88 -18.98 -17.04
C ARG A 495 7.53 -17.61 -17.00
N LEU A 496 7.88 -17.05 -18.17
CA LEU A 496 8.46 -15.69 -18.28
C LEU A 496 7.47 -14.62 -17.80
N ILE A 497 6.20 -14.71 -18.19
CA ILE A 497 5.13 -13.83 -17.71
C ILE A 497 4.95 -13.96 -16.20
N GLY A 498 4.99 -15.18 -15.65
CA GLY A 498 4.93 -15.43 -14.22
C GLY A 498 6.13 -14.88 -13.44
N ALA A 499 7.31 -14.83 -14.07
CA ALA A 499 8.52 -14.22 -13.50
C ALA A 499 8.56 -12.68 -13.64
N GLY A 500 7.64 -12.09 -14.42
CA GLY A 500 7.58 -10.65 -14.69
C GLY A 500 8.48 -10.18 -15.83
N ASP A 501 9.12 -11.09 -16.58
CA ASP A 501 9.97 -10.75 -17.73
C ASP A 501 9.14 -10.70 -19.02
N VAL A 502 8.39 -9.60 -19.20
CA VAL A 502 7.53 -9.38 -20.36
C VAL A 502 8.31 -9.07 -21.64
N ASP A 503 9.45 -8.39 -21.53
CA ASP A 503 10.33 -8.09 -22.66
C ASP A 503 11.01 -9.36 -23.19
N GLY A 504 11.51 -10.21 -22.29
CA GLY A 504 12.04 -11.52 -22.64
C GLY A 504 10.98 -12.40 -23.31
N ALA A 505 9.74 -12.37 -22.81
CA ALA A 505 8.62 -13.10 -23.43
C ALA A 505 8.32 -12.62 -24.86
N HIS A 506 8.38 -11.32 -25.14
CA HIS A 506 8.21 -10.79 -26.49
C HIS A 506 9.33 -11.20 -27.44
N ASN A 507 10.58 -11.13 -26.97
CA ASN A 507 11.74 -11.59 -27.74
C ASN A 507 11.62 -13.07 -28.12
N VAL A 508 11.06 -13.90 -27.22
CA VAL A 508 10.77 -15.31 -27.51
C VAL A 508 9.70 -15.46 -28.60
N VAL A 509 8.62 -14.66 -28.57
CA VAL A 509 7.59 -14.70 -29.62
C VAL A 509 8.18 -14.35 -30.98
N GLU A 510 8.95 -13.26 -31.09
CA GLU A 510 9.58 -12.84 -32.35
C GLU A 510 10.65 -13.84 -32.82
N PHE A 511 11.43 -14.42 -31.90
CA PHE A 511 12.40 -15.44 -32.25
C PHE A 511 11.75 -16.71 -32.81
N MET A 512 10.69 -17.21 -32.16
CA MET A 512 9.97 -18.39 -32.64
C MET A 512 9.25 -18.12 -33.97
N ARG A 513 8.74 -16.89 -34.15
CA ARG A 513 8.19 -16.40 -35.42
C ARG A 513 9.22 -16.44 -36.55
N ALA A 514 10.45 -16.00 -36.28
CA ALA A 514 11.56 -16.05 -37.24
C ALA A 514 11.96 -17.49 -37.61
N LYS A 515 11.80 -18.46 -36.70
CA LYS A 515 12.01 -19.89 -36.94
C LYS A 515 10.77 -20.60 -37.53
N GLY A 516 9.70 -19.88 -37.85
CA GLY A 516 8.49 -20.42 -38.49
C GLY A 516 7.52 -21.14 -37.54
N VAL A 517 7.67 -20.96 -36.22
CA VAL A 517 6.75 -21.54 -35.22
C VAL A 517 5.73 -20.48 -34.80
N GLU A 518 4.47 -20.70 -35.17
CA GLU A 518 3.37 -19.80 -34.79
C GLU A 518 2.99 -19.94 -33.30
N ALA A 519 3.03 -18.82 -32.58
CA ALA A 519 2.52 -18.74 -31.21
C ALA A 519 0.98 -18.84 -31.20
N SER A 520 0.42 -19.43 -30.15
CA SER A 520 -1.04 -19.52 -30.00
C SER A 520 -1.62 -18.14 -29.63
N PRO A 521 -2.82 -17.75 -30.13
CA PRO A 521 -3.49 -16.52 -29.70
C PRO A 521 -3.63 -16.42 -28.18
N ILE A 522 -3.86 -17.55 -27.50
CA ILE A 522 -3.98 -17.60 -26.02
C ILE A 522 -2.71 -17.08 -25.33
N GLN A 523 -1.55 -17.38 -25.90
CA GLN A 523 -0.25 -17.02 -25.30
C GLN A 523 0.06 -15.55 -25.53
N VAL A 524 -0.21 -15.05 -26.74
CA VAL A 524 -0.01 -13.64 -27.08
C VAL A 524 -1.00 -12.75 -26.33
N ASN A 525 -2.26 -13.18 -26.16
CA ASN A 525 -3.23 -12.50 -25.30
C ASN A 525 -2.75 -12.43 -23.85
N GLY A 526 -2.18 -13.52 -23.33
CA GLY A 526 -1.56 -13.54 -21.99
C GLY A 526 -0.42 -12.53 -21.85
N LEU A 527 0.39 -12.35 -22.90
CA LEU A 527 1.46 -11.35 -22.96
C LEU A 527 0.93 -9.91 -23.04
N ILE A 528 -0.08 -9.66 -23.87
CA ILE A 528 -0.78 -8.37 -23.97
C ILE A 528 -1.31 -7.96 -22.59
N GLY A 529 -2.03 -8.87 -21.91
CA GLY A 529 -2.50 -8.60 -20.56
C GLY A 529 -1.38 -8.40 -19.54
N ALA A 530 -0.24 -9.07 -19.70
CA ALA A 530 0.92 -8.88 -18.82
C ALA A 530 1.53 -7.48 -18.96
N TRP A 531 1.76 -7.01 -20.19
CA TRP A 531 2.21 -5.63 -20.44
C TRP A 531 1.24 -4.59 -19.87
N GLN A 532 -0.06 -4.80 -20.03
CA GLN A 532 -1.07 -3.89 -19.51
C GLN A 532 -1.08 -3.84 -17.98
N ARG A 533 -0.82 -4.95 -17.30
CA ARG A 533 -0.69 -5.00 -15.83
C ARG A 533 0.61 -4.38 -15.32
N SER A 534 1.71 -4.50 -16.06
CA SER A 534 2.98 -3.84 -15.73
C SER A 534 2.86 -2.32 -15.69
N GLY A 535 2.00 -1.75 -16.55
CA GLY A 535 1.65 -0.33 -16.54
C GLY A 535 2.72 0.63 -17.06
N GLY A 536 3.85 0.11 -17.57
CA GLY A 536 4.86 0.93 -18.23
C GLY A 536 4.31 1.57 -19.51
N ALA A 537 4.63 2.84 -19.78
CA ALA A 537 4.13 3.53 -20.98
C ALA A 537 4.55 2.79 -22.28
N ARG A 538 5.79 2.32 -22.32
CA ARG A 538 6.33 1.51 -23.43
C ARG A 538 5.65 0.13 -23.53
N ASP A 539 5.37 -0.49 -22.39
CA ASP A 539 4.70 -1.80 -22.34
C ASP A 539 3.29 -1.69 -22.90
N LEU A 540 2.57 -0.63 -22.52
CA LEU A 540 1.22 -0.34 -23.02
C LEU A 540 1.21 -0.11 -24.53
N GLU A 541 2.11 0.74 -25.04
CA GLU A 541 2.24 0.98 -26.49
C GLU A 541 2.56 -0.32 -27.24
N THR A 542 3.47 -1.14 -26.70
CA THR A 542 3.83 -2.44 -27.29
C THR A 542 2.65 -3.41 -27.26
N SER A 543 1.89 -3.44 -26.17
CA SER A 543 0.69 -4.27 -26.02
C SER A 543 -0.38 -3.91 -27.04
N GLU A 544 -0.62 -2.61 -27.26
CA GLU A 544 -1.59 -2.11 -28.22
C GLU A 544 -1.13 -2.44 -29.64
N ARG A 545 0.14 -2.19 -29.97
CA ARG A 545 0.70 -2.50 -31.30
C ARG A 545 0.52 -3.98 -31.66
N VAL A 546 0.92 -4.88 -30.75
CA VAL A 546 0.83 -6.34 -30.97
C VAL A 546 -0.63 -6.78 -31.10
N ALA A 547 -1.52 -6.26 -30.26
CA ALA A 547 -2.94 -6.59 -30.31
C ALA A 547 -3.59 -6.10 -31.63
N TRP A 548 -3.27 -4.89 -32.09
CA TRP A 548 -3.76 -4.36 -33.35
C TRP A 548 -3.23 -5.12 -34.57
N GLU A 549 -1.98 -5.61 -34.55
CA GLU A 549 -1.45 -6.51 -35.60
C GLU A 549 -2.26 -7.83 -35.65
N MET A 550 -2.59 -8.42 -34.49
CA MET A 550 -3.46 -9.60 -34.44
C MET A 550 -4.86 -9.33 -34.99
N ILE A 551 -5.42 -8.14 -34.73
CA ILE A 551 -6.74 -7.70 -35.23
C ILE A 551 -6.71 -7.55 -36.75
N GLN A 552 -5.69 -6.89 -37.29
CA GLN A 552 -5.51 -6.75 -38.74
C GLN A 552 -5.39 -8.11 -39.42
N ASN A 553 -4.63 -9.05 -38.85
CA ASN A 553 -4.53 -10.42 -39.38
C ASN A 553 -5.88 -11.14 -39.39
N ARG A 554 -6.76 -10.88 -38.41
CA ARG A 554 -8.12 -11.43 -38.38
C ARG A 554 -9.01 -10.78 -39.44
N ILE A 555 -8.99 -9.45 -39.58
CA ILE A 555 -9.80 -8.73 -40.56
C ILE A 555 -9.42 -9.14 -41.98
N GLN A 556 -8.12 -9.18 -42.29
CA GLN A 556 -7.61 -9.65 -43.59
C GLN A 556 -8.06 -11.08 -43.91
N PHE A 557 -8.04 -11.97 -42.91
CA PHE A 557 -8.53 -13.34 -43.07
C PHE A 557 -10.03 -13.38 -43.40
N VAL A 558 -10.85 -12.57 -42.73
CA VAL A 558 -12.30 -12.49 -42.98
C VAL A 558 -12.59 -11.90 -44.36
N GLN A 559 -11.88 -10.84 -44.75
CA GLN A 559 -11.99 -10.22 -46.07
C GLN A 559 -11.60 -11.21 -47.18
N ALA A 560 -10.47 -11.90 -47.03
CA ALA A 560 -10.03 -12.92 -47.98
C ALA A 560 -11.05 -14.06 -48.13
N ARG A 561 -11.68 -14.51 -47.02
CA ARG A 561 -12.74 -15.52 -47.03
C ARG A 561 -14.00 -15.06 -47.78
N LYS A 562 -14.30 -13.76 -47.77
CA LYS A 562 -15.45 -13.18 -48.48
C LYS A 562 -15.22 -13.06 -49.99
N VAL A 563 -13.96 -12.88 -50.42
CA VAL A 563 -13.60 -12.60 -51.82
C VAL A 563 -13.20 -13.87 -52.61
N SER A 564 -12.60 -14.88 -51.98
CA SER A 564 -12.02 -16.04 -52.70
C SER A 564 -12.39 -17.40 -52.12
N SER A 565 -12.42 -18.43 -52.99
CA SER A 565 -12.55 -19.85 -52.60
C SER A 565 -11.36 -20.30 -51.72
N ASN A 566 -11.62 -21.25 -50.81
CA ASN A 566 -10.69 -21.71 -49.76
C ASN A 566 -9.29 -22.16 -50.26
N LYS A 567 -9.13 -22.44 -51.57
CA LYS A 567 -7.86 -22.80 -52.22
C LYS A 567 -6.92 -21.60 -52.41
N ASP A 568 -7.43 -20.38 -52.63
CA ASP A 568 -6.60 -19.21 -52.91
C ASP A 568 -6.00 -18.60 -51.63
N LEU A 569 -6.68 -18.72 -50.49
CA LEU A 569 -6.18 -18.27 -49.18
C LEU A 569 -4.92 -19.02 -48.73
N LYS A 570 -4.82 -20.33 -49.04
CA LYS A 570 -3.62 -21.14 -48.72
C LYS A 570 -2.38 -20.69 -49.49
N LYS A 571 -2.57 -20.12 -50.68
CA LYS A 571 -1.48 -19.67 -51.58
C LYS A 571 -0.94 -18.28 -51.21
N MET A 572 -1.73 -17.44 -50.55
CA MET A 572 -1.28 -16.17 -49.96
C MET A 572 -0.43 -16.37 -48.70
N SER A 573 -0.74 -17.38 -47.89
CA SER A 573 0.01 -17.71 -46.66
C SER A 573 1.44 -18.19 -46.92
N SER A 574 1.74 -18.70 -48.11
CA SER A 574 3.06 -19.29 -48.44
C SER A 574 4.09 -18.27 -48.95
N ARG A 575 3.77 -16.97 -48.97
CA ARG A 575 4.61 -15.92 -49.57
C ARG A 575 5.25 -14.95 -48.54
N ALA A 576 4.96 -15.12 -47.25
CA ALA A 576 5.54 -14.29 -46.18
C ALA A 576 6.87 -14.88 -45.67
N VAL A 577 7.89 -14.02 -45.50
CA VAL A 577 9.25 -14.39 -45.03
C VAL A 577 9.26 -14.77 -43.54
N HIS A 578 8.30 -14.26 -42.77
CA HIS A 578 8.07 -14.60 -41.36
C HIS A 578 6.64 -15.07 -41.17
N ALA A 579 6.42 -16.02 -40.25
CA ALA A 579 5.08 -16.43 -39.87
C ALA A 579 4.30 -15.21 -39.34
N PRO A 580 3.05 -14.94 -39.74
CA PRO A 580 2.28 -13.83 -39.19
C PRO A 580 1.96 -14.06 -37.71
N LEU A 581 1.73 -12.99 -36.95
CA LEU A 581 1.16 -13.11 -35.61
C LEU A 581 -0.20 -13.82 -35.67
N PRO A 582 -0.57 -14.55 -34.60
CA PRO A 582 -1.86 -15.22 -34.56
C PRO A 582 -3.03 -14.24 -34.77
N ARG A 583 -4.11 -14.75 -35.36
CA ARG A 583 -5.33 -13.97 -35.57
C ARG A 583 -5.96 -13.61 -34.22
N ALA A 584 -6.48 -12.40 -34.10
CA ALA A 584 -7.23 -11.97 -32.92
C ALA A 584 -8.43 -12.88 -32.65
N THR A 585 -8.73 -13.01 -31.36
CA THR A 585 -9.85 -13.77 -30.79
C THR A 585 -10.71 -12.81 -29.97
N LEU A 586 -11.91 -13.23 -29.55
CA LEU A 586 -12.77 -12.44 -28.65
C LEU A 586 -11.99 -11.92 -27.43
N GLU A 587 -11.18 -12.77 -26.82
CA GLU A 587 -10.30 -12.43 -25.70
C GLU A 587 -9.35 -11.25 -26.00
N THR A 588 -8.78 -11.20 -27.21
CA THR A 588 -7.88 -10.09 -27.63
C THR A 588 -8.62 -8.75 -27.58
N PHE A 589 -9.85 -8.73 -28.06
CA PHE A 589 -10.69 -7.54 -28.02
C PHE A 589 -11.16 -7.22 -26.60
N CYS A 590 -11.55 -8.22 -25.80
CA CYS A 590 -11.96 -8.03 -24.41
C CYS A 590 -10.85 -7.39 -23.55
N ILE A 591 -9.61 -7.87 -23.69
CA ILE A 591 -8.43 -7.32 -22.99
C ILE A 591 -8.21 -5.85 -23.36
N LEU A 592 -8.24 -5.51 -24.65
CA LEU A 592 -8.12 -4.11 -25.09
C LEU A 592 -9.29 -3.25 -24.62
N ALA A 593 -10.52 -3.77 -24.69
CA ALA A 593 -11.71 -3.03 -24.32
C ALA A 593 -11.72 -2.66 -22.83
N GLU A 594 -11.34 -3.60 -21.97
CA GLU A 594 -11.17 -3.34 -20.54
C GLU A 594 -10.07 -2.30 -20.30
N ASN A 595 -8.91 -2.41 -20.96
CA ASN A 595 -7.82 -1.45 -20.81
C ASN A 595 -8.23 -0.03 -21.23
N TYR A 596 -8.84 0.12 -22.40
CA TYR A 596 -9.30 1.42 -22.90
C TYR A 596 -10.37 2.03 -22.01
N ARG A 597 -11.32 1.23 -21.52
CA ARG A 597 -12.32 1.69 -20.56
C ARG A 597 -11.68 2.18 -19.25
N LEU A 598 -10.78 1.39 -18.65
CA LEU A 598 -10.12 1.77 -17.39
C LEU A 598 -9.30 3.06 -17.52
N ARG A 599 -8.79 3.36 -18.72
CA ARG A 599 -7.98 4.57 -19.01
C ARG A 599 -8.80 5.71 -19.64
N ALA A 600 -10.12 5.59 -19.67
CA ALA A 600 -11.04 6.56 -20.28
C ALA A 600 -10.67 6.92 -21.73
N ARG A 601 -10.18 5.95 -22.50
CA ARG A 601 -9.83 6.08 -23.93
C ARG A 601 -11.01 5.70 -24.82
N HIS A 602 -12.10 6.45 -24.70
CA HIS A 602 -13.38 6.12 -25.33
C HIS A 602 -13.31 6.09 -26.87
N ASP A 603 -12.53 6.98 -27.48
CA ASP A 603 -12.34 7.00 -28.94
C ASP A 603 -11.63 5.74 -29.45
N GLN A 604 -10.63 5.26 -28.72
CA GLN A 604 -9.92 4.01 -29.05
C GLN A 604 -10.85 2.80 -28.90
N LEU A 605 -11.75 2.82 -27.91
CA LEU A 605 -12.76 1.77 -27.73
C LEU A 605 -13.81 1.79 -28.84
N ALA A 606 -14.22 2.95 -29.33
CA ALA A 606 -15.11 3.06 -30.50
C ALA A 606 -14.44 2.49 -31.76
N ALA A 607 -13.18 2.85 -32.02
CA ALA A 607 -12.40 2.27 -33.13
C ALA A 607 -12.22 0.75 -32.98
N LEU A 608 -12.01 0.27 -31.75
CA LEU A 608 -11.94 -1.16 -31.45
C LEU A 608 -13.28 -1.87 -31.75
N TRP A 609 -14.40 -1.22 -31.43
CA TRP A 609 -15.74 -1.75 -31.73
C TRP A 609 -16.01 -1.83 -33.24
N ASP A 610 -15.55 -0.86 -34.02
CA ASP A 610 -15.62 -0.91 -35.49
C ASP A 610 -14.82 -2.08 -36.04
N ALA A 611 -13.56 -2.21 -35.61
CA ALA A 611 -12.69 -3.32 -35.98
C ALA A 611 -13.26 -4.70 -35.54
N PHE A 612 -13.93 -4.77 -34.39
CA PHE A 612 -14.60 -5.97 -33.91
C PHE A 612 -15.71 -6.45 -34.86
N ARG A 613 -16.50 -5.51 -35.40
CA ARG A 613 -17.55 -5.84 -36.40
C ARG A 613 -16.93 -6.31 -37.71
N GLU A 614 -15.84 -5.69 -38.15
CA GLU A 614 -15.11 -6.11 -39.36
C GLU A 614 -14.47 -7.49 -39.22
N ALA A 615 -14.02 -7.83 -38.01
CA ALA A 615 -13.42 -9.12 -37.67
C ALA A 615 -14.43 -10.28 -37.65
N ASP A 616 -15.73 -10.01 -37.82
CA ASP A 616 -16.82 -11.00 -37.87
C ASP A 616 -16.75 -11.95 -36.67
N ILE A 617 -16.69 -11.36 -35.47
CA ILE A 617 -16.71 -12.04 -34.17
C ILE A 617 -17.99 -11.62 -33.45
N SER A 618 -18.63 -12.56 -32.74
CA SER A 618 -19.82 -12.28 -31.94
C SER A 618 -19.40 -11.77 -30.55
N PRO A 619 -19.99 -10.66 -30.07
CA PRO A 619 -19.70 -10.14 -28.73
C PRO A 619 -20.31 -11.05 -27.65
N ASP A 620 -19.67 -11.10 -26.49
CA ASP A 620 -20.21 -11.73 -25.28
C ASP A 620 -20.66 -10.68 -24.26
N ALA A 621 -21.16 -11.15 -23.11
CA ALA A 621 -21.58 -10.28 -22.01
C ALA A 621 -20.45 -9.37 -21.53
N PHE A 622 -19.22 -9.90 -21.46
CA PHE A 622 -18.07 -9.14 -21.01
C PHE A 622 -17.76 -7.95 -21.93
N MET A 623 -17.67 -8.19 -23.25
CA MET A 623 -17.46 -7.14 -24.25
C MET A 623 -18.59 -6.10 -24.19
N MET A 624 -19.85 -6.53 -24.15
CA MET A 624 -21.01 -5.65 -23.99
C MET A 624 -20.85 -4.75 -22.76
N ASN A 625 -20.50 -5.32 -21.61
CA ASN A 625 -20.32 -4.57 -20.37
C ASN A 625 -19.21 -3.52 -20.47
N GLN A 626 -18.11 -3.80 -21.18
CA GLN A 626 -17.06 -2.80 -21.40
C GLN A 626 -17.58 -1.60 -22.21
N LEU A 627 -18.36 -1.86 -23.26
CA LEU A 627 -18.93 -0.81 -24.12
C LEU A 627 -19.99 0.01 -23.37
N LEU A 628 -20.88 -0.65 -22.63
CA LEU A 628 -21.92 0.02 -21.83
C LEU A 628 -21.29 0.96 -20.80
N GLU A 629 -20.31 0.46 -20.04
CA GLU A 629 -19.65 1.26 -19.00
C GLU A 629 -18.86 2.44 -19.60
N SER A 630 -18.28 2.28 -20.79
CA SER A 630 -17.65 3.38 -21.52
C SER A 630 -18.65 4.49 -21.87
N HIS A 631 -19.79 4.15 -22.46
CA HIS A 631 -20.84 5.16 -22.75
C HIS A 631 -21.35 5.84 -21.46
N ILE A 632 -21.47 5.08 -20.37
CA ILE A 632 -21.86 5.62 -19.05
C ILE A 632 -20.82 6.63 -18.52
N GLN A 633 -19.52 6.34 -18.66
CA GLN A 633 -18.43 7.23 -18.21
C GLN A 633 -18.39 8.54 -19.01
N VAL A 634 -18.73 8.51 -20.30
CA VAL A 634 -18.85 9.70 -21.17
C VAL A 634 -20.14 10.49 -20.89
N GLY A 635 -21.11 9.90 -20.20
CA GLY A 635 -22.44 10.50 -19.95
C GLY A 635 -23.49 10.21 -21.03
N GLN A 636 -23.17 9.35 -21.99
CA GLN A 636 -24.04 8.93 -23.10
C GLN A 636 -25.00 7.79 -22.66
N HIS A 637 -25.83 8.06 -21.65
CA HIS A 637 -26.65 7.01 -21.03
C HIS A 637 -27.76 6.45 -21.93
N THR A 638 -28.32 7.27 -22.83
CA THR A 638 -29.32 6.81 -23.80
C THR A 638 -28.70 5.86 -24.81
N GLN A 639 -27.54 6.21 -25.36
CA GLN A 639 -26.77 5.35 -26.26
C GLN A 639 -26.38 4.02 -25.60
N ALA A 640 -26.09 4.02 -24.29
CA ALA A 640 -25.84 2.79 -23.56
C ALA A 640 -27.09 1.87 -23.52
N LEU A 641 -28.29 2.44 -23.33
CA LEU A 641 -29.53 1.66 -23.36
C LEU A 641 -29.84 1.14 -24.77
N ASP A 642 -29.69 1.98 -25.79
CA ASP A 642 -29.88 1.59 -27.19
C ASP A 642 -28.92 0.47 -27.59
N LEU A 643 -27.65 0.58 -27.17
CA LEU A 643 -26.63 -0.44 -27.42
C LEU A 643 -26.97 -1.77 -26.72
N TYR A 644 -27.44 -1.71 -25.48
CA TYR A 644 -27.90 -2.91 -24.76
C TYR A 644 -29.04 -3.60 -25.51
N GLU A 645 -30.06 -2.84 -25.93
CA GLU A 645 -31.21 -3.39 -26.65
C GLU A 645 -30.79 -4.01 -27.99
N PHE A 646 -29.93 -3.32 -28.76
CA PHE A 646 -29.36 -3.85 -29.99
C PHE A 646 -28.59 -5.16 -29.77
N LEU A 647 -27.72 -5.22 -28.75
CA LEU A 647 -26.89 -6.40 -28.51
C LEU A 647 -27.72 -7.60 -28.00
N VAL A 648 -28.71 -7.36 -27.15
CA VAL A 648 -29.52 -8.45 -26.59
C VAL A 648 -30.58 -8.93 -27.57
N THR A 649 -31.29 -8.02 -28.24
CA THR A 649 -32.43 -8.36 -29.09
C THR A 649 -31.99 -8.76 -30.49
N GLU A 650 -31.11 -7.98 -31.13
CA GLU A 650 -30.72 -8.23 -32.53
C GLU A 650 -29.52 -9.18 -32.64
N ARG A 651 -28.55 -9.08 -31.71
CA ARG A 651 -27.34 -9.92 -31.72
C ARG A 651 -27.42 -11.15 -30.82
N GLY A 652 -28.46 -11.27 -30.00
CA GLY A 652 -28.68 -12.43 -29.13
C GLY A 652 -27.63 -12.59 -28.01
N VAL A 653 -26.95 -11.51 -27.62
CA VAL A 653 -25.99 -11.52 -26.52
C VAL A 653 -26.74 -11.77 -25.22
N LYS A 654 -26.28 -12.73 -24.41
CA LYS A 654 -26.88 -13.05 -23.12
C LYS A 654 -26.31 -12.12 -22.04
N PRO A 655 -27.13 -11.29 -21.37
CA PRO A 655 -26.68 -10.45 -20.25
C PRO A 655 -26.19 -11.28 -19.07
N ASP A 656 -25.30 -10.68 -18.28
CA ASP A 656 -24.83 -11.22 -16.99
C ASP A 656 -25.20 -10.26 -15.83
N PRO A 657 -24.92 -10.60 -14.56
CA PRO A 657 -25.21 -9.70 -13.43
C PRO A 657 -24.51 -8.33 -13.51
N TYR A 658 -23.34 -8.28 -14.15
CA TYR A 658 -22.58 -7.04 -14.35
C TYR A 658 -23.24 -6.13 -15.37
N THR A 659 -23.92 -6.67 -16.38
CA THR A 659 -24.73 -5.90 -17.34
C THR A 659 -25.78 -5.10 -16.59
N PHE A 660 -26.56 -5.72 -15.70
CA PHE A 660 -27.55 -5.00 -14.90
C PHE A 660 -26.89 -3.98 -13.98
N SER A 661 -25.74 -4.30 -13.39
CA SER A 661 -24.98 -3.35 -12.57
C SER A 661 -24.58 -2.06 -13.32
N ALA A 662 -24.31 -2.17 -14.62
CA ALA A 662 -24.09 -1.03 -15.52
C ALA A 662 -25.40 -0.31 -15.86
N LEU A 663 -26.44 -1.05 -16.28
CA LEU A 663 -27.74 -0.46 -16.63
C LEU A 663 -28.35 0.35 -15.50
N TRP A 664 -28.28 -0.12 -14.25
CA TRP A 664 -28.81 0.65 -13.12
C TRP A 664 -28.08 1.98 -12.89
N LYS A 665 -26.88 2.19 -13.45
CA LYS A 665 -26.21 3.51 -13.42
C LYS A 665 -26.79 4.50 -14.43
N THR A 666 -27.51 4.05 -15.45
CA THR A 666 -28.06 4.93 -16.51
C THR A 666 -29.31 5.69 -16.05
N LEU A 667 -30.01 5.21 -15.02
CA LEU A 667 -31.21 5.85 -14.49
C LEU A 667 -30.94 7.29 -14.04
N ALA A 668 -31.81 8.23 -14.43
CA ALA A 668 -31.69 9.63 -14.05
C ALA A 668 -31.64 9.82 -12.52
N VAL A 669 -32.41 9.01 -11.78
CA VAL A 669 -32.44 9.03 -10.31
C VAL A 669 -31.09 8.74 -9.69
N ASN A 670 -30.21 8.00 -10.35
CA ASN A 670 -28.89 7.66 -9.84
C ASN A 670 -27.83 8.69 -10.21
N ARG A 671 -28.06 9.42 -11.29
CA ARG A 671 -27.14 10.43 -11.85
C ARG A 671 -27.33 11.82 -11.26
N LEU A 672 -28.57 12.22 -11.00
CA LEU A 672 -28.92 13.58 -10.59
C LEU A 672 -29.10 13.71 -9.07
N HIS A 673 -28.52 14.75 -8.47
CA HIS A 673 -28.66 15.02 -7.03
C HIS A 673 -30.06 15.55 -6.68
N ILE A 674 -30.69 16.28 -7.59
CA ILE A 674 -32.03 16.84 -7.47
C ILE A 674 -32.81 16.44 -8.71
N LEU A 675 -33.97 15.82 -8.53
CA LEU A 675 -34.93 15.54 -9.59
C LEU A 675 -35.96 16.67 -9.60
N SER A 676 -36.22 17.24 -10.77
CA SER A 676 -37.35 18.17 -10.91
C SER A 676 -38.67 17.41 -10.76
N PRO A 677 -39.75 18.07 -10.29
CA PRO A 677 -41.06 17.45 -10.17
C PRO A 677 -41.54 16.82 -11.48
N ASP A 678 -41.30 17.52 -12.60
CA ASP A 678 -41.72 17.09 -13.95
C ASP A 678 -41.03 15.79 -14.39
N MET A 679 -39.78 15.57 -13.99
CA MET A 679 -39.00 14.37 -14.33
C MET A 679 -39.24 13.22 -13.36
N THR A 680 -40.00 13.44 -12.27
CA THR A 680 -40.20 12.42 -11.23
C THR A 680 -41.06 11.27 -11.75
N ALA A 681 -42.12 11.57 -12.51
CA ALA A 681 -43.00 10.53 -13.08
C ALA A 681 -42.25 9.63 -14.08
N GLU A 682 -41.47 10.23 -14.99
CA GLU A 682 -40.64 9.49 -15.96
C GLU A 682 -39.55 8.66 -15.25
N ALA A 683 -38.94 9.23 -14.21
CA ALA A 683 -37.95 8.53 -13.38
C ALA A 683 -38.55 7.31 -12.66
N VAL A 684 -39.77 7.41 -12.13
CA VAL A 684 -40.48 6.28 -11.52
C VAL A 684 -40.76 5.20 -12.56
N ALA A 685 -41.34 5.57 -13.72
CA ALA A 685 -41.64 4.64 -14.81
C ALA A 685 -40.37 3.91 -15.30
N GLY A 686 -39.28 4.63 -15.55
CA GLY A 686 -38.01 4.04 -15.98
C GLY A 686 -37.37 3.14 -14.93
N THR A 687 -37.52 3.46 -13.64
CA THR A 687 -37.02 2.60 -12.54
C THR A 687 -37.81 1.29 -12.45
N ARG A 688 -39.14 1.34 -12.56
CA ARG A 688 -40.00 0.14 -12.59
C ARG A 688 -39.73 -0.73 -13.81
N GLN A 689 -39.60 -0.11 -14.99
CA GLN A 689 -39.31 -0.82 -16.25
C GLN A 689 -37.96 -1.54 -16.20
N LEU A 690 -36.90 -0.89 -15.71
CA LEU A 690 -35.59 -1.53 -15.59
C LEU A 690 -35.61 -2.69 -14.57
N PHE A 691 -36.42 -2.56 -13.52
CA PHE A 691 -36.64 -3.67 -12.59
C PHE A 691 -37.36 -4.84 -13.26
N ALA A 692 -38.40 -4.58 -14.05
CA ALA A 692 -39.09 -5.60 -14.84
C ALA A 692 -38.13 -6.34 -15.78
N GLN A 693 -37.24 -5.63 -16.46
CA GLN A 693 -36.19 -6.24 -17.29
C GLN A 693 -35.22 -7.11 -16.47
N THR A 694 -34.87 -6.66 -15.27
CA THR A 694 -34.00 -7.43 -14.34
C THR A 694 -34.70 -8.73 -13.90
N VAL A 695 -35.99 -8.66 -13.57
CA VAL A 695 -36.84 -9.81 -13.17
C VAL A 695 -37.02 -10.79 -14.33
N ALA A 696 -37.28 -10.30 -15.54
CA ALA A 696 -37.41 -11.14 -16.73
C ALA A 696 -36.15 -11.98 -17.01
N ARG A 697 -34.98 -11.54 -16.53
CA ARG A 697 -33.70 -12.25 -16.65
C ARG A 697 -33.21 -12.87 -15.33
N ARG A 698 -34.10 -13.15 -14.38
CA ARG A 698 -33.75 -13.72 -13.05
C ARG A 698 -32.83 -14.94 -13.08
N ALA A 699 -32.91 -15.77 -14.13
CA ALA A 699 -32.08 -16.97 -14.30
C ALA A 699 -30.57 -16.66 -14.29
N VAL A 700 -30.20 -15.43 -14.63
CA VAL A 700 -28.81 -14.95 -14.63
C VAL A 700 -28.23 -14.82 -13.21
N PHE A 701 -29.08 -14.72 -12.18
CA PHE A 701 -28.67 -14.51 -10.78
C PHE A 701 -28.79 -15.78 -9.90
N SER A 702 -29.15 -16.94 -10.48
CA SER A 702 -29.59 -18.10 -9.71
C SER A 702 -28.49 -18.91 -8.99
N SER A 703 -27.21 -18.73 -9.34
CA SER A 703 -26.10 -19.51 -8.76
C SER A 703 -25.61 -19.03 -7.38
N GLY A 704 -25.99 -17.82 -6.96
CA GLY A 704 -25.53 -17.23 -5.69
C GLY A 704 -26.41 -16.12 -5.12
N GLY A 705 -27.59 -15.89 -5.70
CA GLY A 705 -28.43 -14.73 -5.38
C GLY A 705 -27.91 -13.44 -6.04
N MET A 706 -28.65 -12.35 -5.85
CA MET A 706 -28.22 -11.04 -6.35
C MET A 706 -27.07 -10.46 -5.51
N ASP A 707 -26.08 -9.86 -6.18
CA ASP A 707 -25.01 -9.11 -5.52
C ASP A 707 -25.56 -7.99 -4.62
N GLY A 708 -25.00 -7.88 -3.41
CA GLY A 708 -25.47 -6.94 -2.41
C GLY A 708 -25.31 -5.47 -2.81
N GLN A 709 -24.32 -5.12 -3.63
CA GLN A 709 -24.17 -3.74 -4.12
C GLN A 709 -25.20 -3.41 -5.19
N LEU A 710 -25.54 -4.37 -6.05
CA LEU A 710 -26.64 -4.22 -7.00
C LEU A 710 -27.97 -4.06 -6.28
N ALA A 711 -28.31 -4.96 -5.35
CA ALA A 711 -29.55 -4.89 -4.57
C ALA A 711 -29.65 -3.58 -3.76
N ARG A 712 -28.55 -3.15 -3.12
CA ARG A 712 -28.44 -1.83 -2.48
C ARG A 712 -28.74 -0.70 -3.47
N LYS A 713 -28.15 -0.72 -4.66
CA LYS A 713 -28.39 0.32 -5.68
C LYS A 713 -29.86 0.36 -6.10
N ILE A 714 -30.49 -0.80 -6.30
CA ILE A 714 -31.91 -0.91 -6.66
C ILE A 714 -32.78 -0.24 -5.58
N LEU A 715 -32.63 -0.64 -4.31
CA LEU A 715 -33.42 -0.10 -3.21
C LEU A 715 -33.23 1.40 -3.03
N HIS A 716 -32.00 1.89 -3.15
CA HIS A 716 -31.72 3.32 -3.14
C HIS A 716 -32.30 4.07 -4.36
N SER A 717 -32.43 3.41 -5.51
CA SER A 717 -33.05 4.00 -6.71
C SER A 717 -34.54 4.25 -6.49
N PHE A 718 -35.26 3.26 -5.95
CA PHE A 718 -36.68 3.40 -5.59
C PHE A 718 -36.91 4.41 -4.46
N ARG A 719 -36.00 4.48 -3.48
CA ARG A 719 -36.06 5.52 -2.45
C ARG A 719 -35.89 6.92 -3.05
N ARG A 720 -34.91 7.10 -3.95
CA ARG A 720 -34.63 8.40 -4.59
C ARG A 720 -35.71 8.83 -5.56
N SER A 721 -36.38 7.89 -6.24
CA SER A 721 -37.55 8.16 -7.08
C SER A 721 -38.80 8.49 -6.26
N LYS A 722 -38.76 8.31 -4.93
CA LYS A 722 -39.90 8.47 -4.00
C LYS A 722 -41.08 7.54 -4.32
N ASP A 723 -40.80 6.37 -4.90
CA ASP A 723 -41.80 5.36 -5.22
C ASP A 723 -41.89 4.34 -4.08
N ALA A 724 -42.70 4.63 -3.05
CA ALA A 724 -42.85 3.75 -1.89
C ALA A 724 -43.50 2.39 -2.25
N ALA A 725 -44.44 2.38 -3.19
CA ALA A 725 -45.07 1.14 -3.67
C ALA A 725 -44.06 0.27 -4.43
N GLY A 726 -43.30 0.87 -5.37
CA GLY A 726 -42.24 0.16 -6.09
C GLY A 726 -41.09 -0.27 -5.18
N PHE A 727 -40.76 0.50 -4.15
CA PHE A 727 -39.78 0.11 -3.14
C PHE A 727 -40.18 -1.17 -2.39
N LEU A 728 -41.45 -1.27 -1.96
CA LEU A 728 -41.97 -2.45 -1.28
C LEU A 728 -41.96 -3.68 -2.19
N VAL A 729 -42.46 -3.53 -3.41
CA VAL A 729 -42.46 -4.60 -4.43
C VAL A 729 -41.02 -5.03 -4.77
N ALA A 730 -40.08 -4.08 -4.86
CA ALA A 730 -38.68 -4.39 -5.10
C ALA A 730 -38.07 -5.17 -3.93
N LEU A 731 -38.36 -4.77 -2.69
CA LEU A 731 -37.84 -5.42 -1.49
C LEU A 731 -38.35 -6.86 -1.36
N THR A 732 -39.65 -7.10 -1.59
CA THR A 732 -40.22 -8.46 -1.58
C THR A 732 -39.65 -9.31 -2.70
N ALA A 733 -39.59 -8.78 -3.93
CA ALA A 733 -39.01 -9.48 -5.07
C ALA A 733 -37.52 -9.80 -4.87
N LEU A 734 -36.74 -8.89 -4.28
CA LEU A 734 -35.32 -9.14 -3.97
C LEU A 734 -35.15 -10.30 -2.99
N ARG A 735 -36.02 -10.41 -1.98
CA ARG A 735 -36.04 -11.52 -1.02
C ARG A 735 -36.44 -12.83 -1.70
N ASP A 736 -37.60 -12.86 -2.34
CA ASP A 736 -38.26 -14.11 -2.76
C ASP A 736 -37.76 -14.62 -4.11
N VAL A 737 -37.46 -13.71 -5.05
CA VAL A 737 -37.02 -14.07 -6.41
C VAL A 737 -35.49 -14.11 -6.51
N PHE A 738 -34.80 -13.17 -5.85
CA PHE A 738 -33.35 -13.02 -5.97
C PHE A 738 -32.55 -13.51 -4.76
N ARG A 739 -33.21 -14.05 -3.73
CA ARG A 739 -32.59 -14.56 -2.50
C ARG A 739 -31.66 -13.55 -1.83
N PHE A 740 -31.97 -12.27 -1.94
CA PHE A 740 -31.22 -11.19 -1.33
C PHE A 740 -31.82 -10.82 0.02
N VAL A 741 -30.94 -10.66 1.01
CA VAL A 741 -31.31 -10.32 2.37
C VAL A 741 -30.52 -9.08 2.79
N PRO A 742 -31.17 -7.98 3.23
CA PRO A 742 -30.53 -6.72 3.54
C PRO A 742 -29.72 -6.82 4.83
N THR A 743 -28.55 -6.17 4.84
CA THR A 743 -27.72 -6.02 6.04
C THR A 743 -28.21 -4.87 6.91
N GLU A 744 -27.87 -4.88 8.21
CA GLU A 744 -28.22 -3.78 9.14
C GLU A 744 -27.74 -2.42 8.63
N MET A 745 -26.52 -2.38 8.08
CA MET A 745 -25.96 -1.17 7.52
C MET A 745 -26.83 -0.62 6.38
N LEU A 746 -27.31 -1.49 5.49
CA LEU A 746 -28.21 -1.10 4.40
C LEU A 746 -29.57 -0.61 4.93
N VAL A 747 -30.12 -1.28 5.94
CA VAL A 747 -31.40 -0.87 6.55
C VAL A 747 -31.28 0.53 7.15
N LEU A 748 -30.20 0.80 7.89
CA LEU A 748 -29.92 2.12 8.46
C LEU A 748 -29.75 3.19 7.37
N GLU A 749 -29.05 2.87 6.27
CA GLU A 749 -28.93 3.75 5.11
C GLU A 749 -30.27 4.08 4.45
N LEU A 750 -31.16 3.09 4.35
CA LEU A 750 -32.49 3.24 3.76
C LEU A 750 -33.39 4.11 4.64
N VAL A 751 -33.42 3.87 5.96
CA VAL A 751 -34.23 4.62 6.93
C VAL A 751 -33.73 6.06 7.09
N LEU A 752 -32.42 6.27 7.18
CA LEU A 752 -31.84 7.62 7.32
C LEU A 752 -31.83 8.39 6.01
N GLY A 753 -32.12 7.73 4.88
CA GLY A 753 -32.17 8.35 3.57
C GLY A 753 -30.80 8.70 2.98
N THR A 754 -29.70 8.16 3.51
CA THR A 754 -28.32 8.47 3.06
C THR A 754 -27.59 7.23 2.58
N THR A 755 -26.61 7.39 1.69
CA THR A 755 -25.69 6.31 1.24
C THR A 755 -24.38 6.30 2.02
N LYS A 756 -24.11 7.35 2.81
CA LYS A 756 -22.90 7.50 3.62
C LYS A 756 -23.32 7.65 5.08
N LEU A 757 -22.93 6.68 5.91
CA LEU A 757 -23.14 6.68 7.37
C LEU A 757 -21.92 7.19 8.16
N ALA A 758 -20.79 7.44 7.48
CA ALA A 758 -19.60 8.03 8.08
C ALA A 758 -19.84 9.53 8.30
N TRP A 759 -20.15 9.91 9.55
CA TRP A 759 -20.48 11.28 9.92
C TRP A 759 -19.58 11.80 11.03
N ASP A 760 -18.95 12.95 10.77
CA ASP A 760 -18.12 13.65 11.76
C ASP A 760 -18.95 14.50 12.73
N ALA A 761 -20.18 14.86 12.33
CA ALA A 761 -21.06 15.74 13.10
C ALA A 761 -21.80 15.01 14.25
N PRO A 762 -21.74 15.52 15.50
CA PRO A 762 -22.45 14.92 16.65
C PRO A 762 -23.98 14.83 16.49
N ALA A 763 -24.60 15.75 15.76
CA ALA A 763 -26.05 15.73 15.51
C ALA A 763 -26.49 14.57 14.61
N GLN A 764 -25.67 14.25 13.60
CA GLN A 764 -25.94 13.14 12.70
C GLN A 764 -25.69 11.80 13.40
N ARG A 765 -24.62 11.70 14.21
CA ARG A 765 -24.38 10.52 15.07
C ARG A 765 -25.54 10.23 16.01
N ARG A 766 -26.14 11.26 16.62
CA ARG A 766 -27.37 11.09 17.44
C ARG A 766 -28.53 10.52 16.63
N LYS A 767 -28.77 11.00 15.41
CA LYS A 767 -29.80 10.45 14.51
C LYS A 767 -29.55 8.98 14.17
N LEU A 768 -28.29 8.61 13.91
CA LEU A 768 -27.90 7.22 13.67
C LEU A 768 -28.18 6.33 14.88
N LEU A 769 -27.79 6.78 16.08
CA LEU A 769 -28.04 6.04 17.32
C LEU A 769 -29.53 5.88 17.59
N HIS A 770 -30.34 6.91 17.35
CA HIS A 770 -31.80 6.81 17.47
C HIS A 770 -32.39 5.81 16.48
N ALA A 771 -32.03 5.90 15.20
CA ALA A 771 -32.51 4.96 14.18
C ALA A 771 -32.09 3.51 14.49
N LYS A 772 -30.85 3.31 14.96
CA LYS A 772 -30.36 1.99 15.39
C LYS A 772 -31.16 1.46 16.58
N ARG A 773 -31.40 2.29 17.60
CA ARG A 773 -32.18 1.89 18.78
C ARG A 773 -33.62 1.55 18.45
N ASP A 774 -34.25 2.31 17.55
CA ASP A 774 -35.62 2.04 17.13
C ASP A 774 -35.70 0.75 16.29
N MET A 775 -34.72 0.53 15.40
CA MET A 775 -34.58 -0.74 14.66
C MET A 775 -34.36 -1.94 15.62
N GLU A 776 -33.47 -1.83 16.60
CA GLU A 776 -33.22 -2.89 17.59
C GLU A 776 -34.45 -3.19 18.44
N ARG A 777 -35.18 -2.16 18.89
CA ARG A 777 -36.45 -2.33 19.62
C ARG A 777 -37.45 -3.15 18.80
N ASP A 778 -37.54 -2.86 17.51
CA ASP A 778 -38.46 -3.51 16.60
C ASP A 778 -38.06 -4.95 16.27
N LEU A 779 -36.77 -5.22 16.14
CA LEU A 779 -36.24 -6.59 16.01
C LEU A 779 -36.51 -7.42 17.26
N MET A 780 -36.37 -6.83 18.46
CA MET A 780 -36.69 -7.50 19.72
C MET A 780 -38.19 -7.81 19.86
N ALA A 781 -39.05 -6.90 19.38
CA ALA A 781 -40.49 -7.13 19.31
C ALA A 781 -40.86 -8.25 18.32
N TRP A 782 -40.14 -8.36 17.21
CA TRP A 782 -40.34 -9.41 16.20
C TRP A 782 -40.01 -10.82 16.73
N CYS A 783 -38.98 -10.94 17.59
CA CYS A 783 -38.56 -12.22 18.17
C CYS A 783 -39.27 -12.61 19.49
N ALA A 784 -40.22 -11.81 19.98
CA ALA A 784 -40.88 -12.03 21.27
C ALA A 784 -39.91 -12.32 22.44
N GLY A 785 -38.66 -11.80 22.37
CA GLY A 785 -37.61 -11.99 23.38
C GLY A 785 -36.65 -13.17 23.17
N ASP A 786 -36.80 -13.97 22.12
CA ASP A 786 -35.93 -15.11 21.82
C ASP A 786 -34.77 -14.73 20.86
N LEU A 787 -33.56 -14.58 21.41
CA LEU A 787 -32.38 -14.15 20.65
C LEU A 787 -31.90 -15.20 19.64
N GLU A 788 -32.22 -16.49 19.82
CA GLU A 788 -31.85 -17.57 18.87
C GLU A 788 -32.60 -17.42 17.53
N GLN A 789 -33.71 -16.67 17.52
CA GLN A 789 -34.44 -16.32 16.30
C GLN A 789 -33.79 -15.19 15.50
N LEU A 790 -32.79 -14.49 16.04
CA LEU A 790 -32.02 -13.44 15.37
C LEU A 790 -30.65 -13.90 14.85
N GLU A 791 -30.42 -15.21 14.73
CA GLU A 791 -29.20 -15.76 14.15
C GLU A 791 -29.36 -16.08 12.65
N GLY A 792 -28.29 -15.83 11.88
CA GLY A 792 -28.20 -16.17 10.46
C GLY A 792 -29.30 -15.54 9.58
N ASP A 793 -29.91 -16.34 8.72
CA ASP A 793 -30.89 -15.90 7.71
C ASP A 793 -32.17 -15.30 8.32
N LYS A 794 -32.52 -15.71 9.55
CA LYS A 794 -33.72 -15.20 10.26
C LYS A 794 -33.58 -13.74 10.65
N ARG A 795 -32.37 -13.30 11.01
CA ARG A 795 -32.10 -11.87 11.30
C ARG A 795 -32.41 -10.99 10.12
N GLY A 796 -32.02 -11.43 8.94
CA GLY A 796 -32.21 -10.67 7.73
C GLY A 796 -33.66 -10.67 7.22
N ALA A 797 -34.42 -11.74 7.51
CA ALA A 797 -35.88 -11.74 7.34
C ALA A 797 -36.57 -10.72 8.27
N ALA A 798 -36.13 -10.63 9.53
CA ALA A 798 -36.64 -9.63 10.48
C ALA A 798 -36.31 -8.19 10.03
N LEU A 799 -35.11 -7.96 9.49
CA LEU A 799 -34.72 -6.67 8.89
C LEU A 799 -35.56 -6.33 7.65
N CYS A 800 -35.92 -7.30 6.81
CA CYS A 800 -36.87 -7.09 5.71
C CYS A 800 -38.24 -6.67 6.22
N ALA A 801 -38.77 -7.36 7.23
CA ALA A 801 -40.08 -7.07 7.81
C ALA A 801 -40.13 -5.66 8.43
N TYR A 802 -39.05 -5.24 9.10
CA TYR A 802 -38.91 -3.88 9.62
C TYR A 802 -38.95 -2.82 8.51
N LEU A 803 -38.25 -3.04 7.39
CA LEU A 803 -38.29 -2.13 6.24
C LEU A 803 -39.66 -2.11 5.56
N GLN A 804 -40.32 -3.26 5.44
CA GLN A 804 -41.67 -3.38 4.89
C GLN A 804 -42.66 -2.55 5.70
N ARG A 805 -42.69 -2.72 7.02
CA ARG A 805 -43.58 -1.95 7.91
C ARG A 805 -43.31 -0.45 7.84
N THR A 806 -42.03 -0.06 7.81
CA THR A 806 -41.62 1.35 7.74
C THR A 806 -42.06 2.00 6.42
N ALA A 807 -41.92 1.30 5.29
CA ALA A 807 -42.36 1.79 3.99
C ALA A 807 -43.89 1.76 3.83
N LEU A 808 -44.59 0.78 4.42
CA LEU A 808 -46.05 0.71 4.44
C LEU A 808 -46.67 1.85 5.24
N ALA A 809 -46.05 2.24 6.37
CA ALA A 809 -46.46 3.41 7.13
C ALA A 809 -46.40 4.71 6.31
N GLN A 810 -45.49 4.81 5.33
CA GLN A 810 -45.41 5.97 4.42
C GLN A 810 -46.56 6.01 3.40
N LEU A 811 -47.21 4.86 3.12
CA LEU A 811 -48.32 4.73 2.19
C LEU A 811 -49.71 4.86 2.85
N GLY A 812 -49.78 5.07 4.17
CA GLY A 812 -51.04 5.26 4.88
C GLY A 812 -51.77 3.96 5.27
N GLY A 813 -51.09 2.81 5.28
CA GLY A 813 -51.62 1.51 5.73
C GLY A 813 -51.95 0.52 4.61
N GLU A 814 -52.31 -0.72 4.98
CA GLU A 814 -52.51 -1.86 4.05
C GLU A 814 -53.64 -1.65 3.03
N GLU A 815 -54.78 -1.12 3.47
CA GLU A 815 -55.97 -0.96 2.62
C GLU A 815 -55.77 0.12 1.54
N ALA A 816 -55.12 1.23 1.89
CA ALA A 816 -54.80 2.31 0.95
C ALA A 816 -53.63 1.96 0.01
N ALA A 817 -52.71 1.09 0.44
CA ALA A 817 -51.55 0.69 -0.35
C ALA A 817 -51.87 -0.41 -1.38
N ARG A 818 -52.96 -1.17 -1.21
CA ARG A 818 -53.31 -2.37 -2.00
C ARG A 818 -53.34 -2.10 -3.51
N GLU A 819 -54.03 -1.04 -3.93
CA GLU A 819 -54.14 -0.69 -5.36
C GLU A 819 -52.81 -0.19 -5.94
N ALA A 820 -52.06 0.62 -5.17
CA ALA A 820 -50.77 1.14 -5.57
C ALA A 820 -49.70 0.04 -5.69
N LEU A 821 -49.74 -0.95 -4.80
CA LEU A 821 -48.87 -2.13 -4.82
C LEU A 821 -49.18 -3.04 -6.00
N ALA A 822 -50.46 -3.29 -6.30
CA ALA A 822 -50.86 -4.09 -7.46
C ALA A 822 -50.41 -3.43 -8.78
N ALA A 823 -50.59 -2.11 -8.91
CA ALA A 823 -50.10 -1.36 -10.07
C ALA A 823 -48.57 -1.44 -10.20
N ALA A 824 -47.84 -1.26 -9.10
CA ALA A 824 -46.38 -1.37 -9.08
C ALA A 824 -45.89 -2.79 -9.42
N ALA A 825 -46.53 -3.84 -8.89
CA ALA A 825 -46.20 -5.23 -9.16
C ALA A 825 -46.37 -5.59 -10.64
N LYS A 826 -47.42 -5.07 -11.29
CA LYS A 826 -47.66 -5.22 -12.73
C LYS A 826 -46.59 -4.50 -13.55
N ASP A 827 -46.31 -3.23 -13.26
CA ASP A 827 -45.30 -2.44 -13.96
C ASP A 827 -43.89 -3.06 -13.83
N MET A 828 -43.62 -3.69 -12.70
CA MET A 828 -42.34 -4.34 -12.37
C MET A 828 -42.27 -5.80 -12.81
N GLY A 829 -43.32 -6.36 -13.42
CA GLY A 829 -43.36 -7.73 -13.95
C GLY A 829 -43.23 -8.82 -12.89
N VAL A 830 -43.66 -8.56 -11.65
CA VAL A 830 -43.53 -9.50 -10.51
C VAL A 830 -44.88 -10.07 -10.06
N ASP A 831 -45.99 -9.58 -10.62
CA ASP A 831 -47.37 -9.95 -10.23
C ASP A 831 -47.62 -11.47 -10.24
N GLU A 832 -47.20 -12.16 -11.30
CA GLU A 832 -47.33 -13.62 -11.43
C GLU A 832 -46.31 -14.40 -10.57
N LEU A 833 -45.23 -13.76 -10.13
CA LEU A 833 -44.10 -14.40 -9.46
C LEU A 833 -44.19 -14.36 -7.94
N LEU A 834 -44.89 -13.37 -7.38
CA LEU A 834 -45.10 -13.22 -5.94
C LEU A 834 -46.41 -13.89 -5.45
N GLY A 835 -47.22 -14.46 -6.36
CA GLY A 835 -48.45 -15.18 -6.04
C GLY A 835 -49.62 -14.29 -5.62
N GLN A 836 -50.85 -14.81 -5.72
CA GLN A 836 -52.11 -14.12 -5.36
C GLN A 836 -52.27 -13.79 -3.87
N GLU A 837 -51.27 -14.07 -3.03
CA GLU A 837 -51.27 -13.75 -1.59
C GLU A 837 -50.75 -12.33 -1.27
N THR A 838 -50.35 -11.54 -2.28
CA THR A 838 -49.81 -10.18 -2.10
C THR A 838 -50.69 -9.21 -1.30
N PRO A 839 -52.03 -9.32 -1.23
CA PRO A 839 -52.81 -8.43 -0.37
C PRO A 839 -53.00 -8.92 1.07
N ALA A 840 -52.59 -10.16 1.39
CA ALA A 840 -52.81 -10.80 2.70
C ALA A 840 -51.51 -11.27 3.39
N ALA A 841 -50.39 -11.30 2.67
CA ALA A 841 -49.06 -11.68 3.17
C ALA A 841 -48.03 -10.52 3.16
N ILE A 842 -48.47 -9.30 2.80
CA ILE A 842 -47.80 -8.01 3.09
C ILE A 842 -48.54 -7.41 4.28
#